data_AF-A0A1H5PV14-F1
#
_entry.id   AF-A0A1H5PV14-F1
#
_cell.length_a   1.000
_cell.length_b   1.000
_cell.length_c   1.000
_cell.angle_alpha   90.00
_cell.angle_beta   90.00
_cell.angle_gamma   90.00
#
_symmetry.space_group_name_H-M   'P 1'
#
loop_
_entity.id
_entity.type
_entity.pdbx_description
1 polymer ?
#
loop_
_entity_poly.entity_id
_entity_poly.type
_entity_poly.pdbx_seq_one_letter_code
_entity_poly.pdbx_strand_id
1 'polypeptide(L)'
;MTTPFVQIVDAAAYAQAVDDAVKAAAAYYAGGTSPLDDDRYDRLVRGIAAWEADHSDQVLPGSPTGKVAGGAAEGDVPHTVAMLSLDNVFSPEQFAAWAASLARRLGHEAERFSAEPKLDGLAVAARYNRGRLTRLITRGDGIAGEDVSHAIGTVEGLPDELAEAVTVEVRGEVLMTTAQFEHANEVRTVHGGQPFANPRNAAAGTLRARDRSYTVPMTFFGYGLLALPDTDDVLAERLTALAHSELMALAAELGVNTTAATPVPGITATTTDEVLTRVKEIAALRADLPFGIDGIVIKADLAADRQAAGSGSRAPRWAIAYKLPAVEKITRLLEVEWNVGRTGIIAPRAVLEPVEIDGSTITYATLHNPADITRRDLRLGDHVMVHRAGDVIPRIEAPVAHLRTGTEQPIVFPQLCPQCGSGIDTSQERWRCEQGRNCHLVASLSYAAGRDQLDIEGLGTTRVIQLVEAGLVTDLADLFTLTREQLLALERMGDTSTDNLLAALAAARTQPLSRVLCALGVRGTGRSMSRRIARHFATMDNIRAADVEALQQVEGIGPEKAPSIAAEIADLAPLIDKLTAAGVNMTEPGATFAPAAEIGTEDTTAASTTAVGPLTGMTVAVTGAMTGPLEQLSRNQMNELIERAGGRSSSSVSKKTTLVVAGDNAGSKRAKAEDLGIRLATPDEFAVLVADYLN
;
A
#
# COMPACT_ATOMS: atom_id res chain seq x y z
N MET A 1 -39.42 25.53 -15.65
CA MET A 1 -39.06 26.96 -15.72
C MET A 1 -37.69 27.09 -15.07
N THR A 2 -36.63 27.15 -15.85
CA THR A 2 -35.25 27.32 -15.39
C THR A 2 -35.02 28.80 -15.08
N THR A 3 -34.98 29.14 -13.80
CA THR A 3 -34.60 30.46 -13.30
C THR A 3 -33.12 30.73 -13.63
N PRO A 4 -32.73 31.94 -14.07
CA PRO A 4 -31.41 32.15 -14.65
C PRO A 4 -30.27 32.08 -13.62
N PHE A 5 -29.08 31.69 -14.09
CA PHE A 5 -27.82 31.74 -13.36
C PHE A 5 -27.64 33.11 -12.68
N VAL A 6 -27.04 33.14 -11.48
CA VAL A 6 -26.55 34.41 -10.90
C VAL A 6 -25.41 34.88 -11.79
N GLN A 7 -25.73 35.71 -12.77
CA GLN A 7 -24.75 36.27 -13.67
C GLN A 7 -24.07 37.43 -12.94
N ILE A 8 -22.81 37.21 -12.53
CA ILE A 8 -21.95 38.27 -12.04
C ILE A 8 -21.57 39.12 -13.26
N VAL A 9 -22.05 40.36 -13.30
CA VAL A 9 -21.96 41.24 -14.49
C VAL A 9 -20.85 42.28 -14.40
N ASP A 10 -20.31 42.51 -13.19
CA ASP A 10 -19.22 43.44 -12.94
C ASP A 10 -18.45 43.09 -11.65
N ALA A 11 -17.33 43.78 -11.42
CA ALA A 11 -16.47 43.57 -10.25
C ALA A 11 -17.14 43.92 -8.91
N ALA A 12 -18.15 44.80 -8.90
CA ALA A 12 -18.88 45.14 -7.68
C ALA A 12 -19.85 44.01 -7.28
N ALA A 13 -20.54 43.43 -8.27
CA ALA A 13 -21.36 42.25 -8.09
C ALA A 13 -20.52 41.03 -7.65
N TYR A 14 -19.29 40.92 -8.17
CA TYR A 14 -18.34 39.89 -7.73
C TYR A 14 -17.95 40.06 -6.25
N ALA A 15 -17.56 41.28 -5.84
CA ALA A 15 -17.19 41.56 -4.46
C ALA A 15 -18.35 41.29 -3.47
N GLN A 16 -19.57 41.66 -3.85
CA GLN A 16 -20.76 41.38 -3.04
C GLN A 16 -21.05 39.87 -2.96
N ALA A 17 -20.91 39.15 -4.07
CA ALA A 17 -21.12 37.70 -4.08
C ALA A 17 -20.12 36.97 -3.16
N VAL A 18 -18.85 37.37 -3.16
CA VAL A 18 -17.82 36.83 -2.26
C VAL A 18 -18.15 37.14 -0.79
N ASP A 19 -18.54 38.37 -0.46
CA ASP A 19 -18.91 38.77 0.90
C ASP A 19 -20.15 38.01 1.41
N ASP A 20 -21.17 37.84 0.57
CA ASP A 20 -22.38 37.09 0.89
C ASP A 20 -22.09 35.60 1.13
N ALA A 21 -21.23 34.99 0.30
CA ALA A 21 -20.80 33.60 0.48
C ALA A 21 -19.99 33.42 1.78
N VAL A 22 -19.06 34.32 2.08
CA VAL A 22 -18.26 34.28 3.31
C VAL A 22 -19.15 34.41 4.55
N LYS A 23 -20.11 35.33 4.55
CA LYS A 23 -21.06 35.52 5.65
C LYS A 23 -21.98 34.32 5.83
N ALA A 24 -22.48 33.74 4.74
CA ALA A 24 -23.34 32.56 4.79
C ALA A 24 -22.59 31.33 5.34
N ALA A 25 -21.36 31.11 4.89
CA ALA A 25 -20.50 30.04 5.40
C ALA A 25 -20.19 30.23 6.89
N ALA A 26 -19.80 31.43 7.31
CA ALA A 26 -19.51 31.73 8.72
C ALA A 26 -20.74 31.50 9.62
N ALA A 27 -21.94 31.89 9.18
CA ALA A 27 -23.18 31.67 9.93
C ALA A 27 -23.56 30.18 10.03
N TYR A 28 -23.36 29.42 8.95
CA TYR A 28 -23.55 27.96 8.94
C TYR A 28 -22.65 27.26 9.97
N TYR A 29 -21.34 27.56 9.96
CA TYR A 29 -20.37 26.88 10.83
C TYR A 29 -20.40 27.36 12.29
N ALA A 30 -20.80 28.60 12.56
CA ALA A 30 -20.88 29.11 13.94
C ALA A 30 -22.18 28.77 14.68
N GLY A 31 -23.30 28.65 13.97
CA GLY A 31 -24.63 28.57 14.59
C GLY A 31 -25.66 27.66 13.91
N GLY A 32 -25.29 26.91 12.86
CA GLY A 32 -26.17 25.94 12.19
C GLY A 32 -27.35 26.54 11.43
N THR A 33 -27.40 27.87 11.26
CA THR A 33 -28.44 28.57 10.51
C THR A 33 -27.78 29.56 9.54
N SER A 34 -27.90 29.28 8.24
CA SER A 34 -27.39 30.14 7.17
C SER A 34 -28.51 31.04 6.62
N PRO A 35 -28.25 32.31 6.28
CA PRO A 35 -29.19 33.17 5.56
C PRO A 35 -29.43 32.74 4.10
N LEU A 36 -28.58 31.86 3.55
CA LEU A 36 -28.73 31.22 2.25
C LEU A 36 -29.02 29.73 2.44
N ASP A 37 -30.01 29.21 1.72
CA ASP A 37 -30.16 27.76 1.57
C ASP A 37 -29.02 27.18 0.70
N ASP A 38 -28.80 25.88 0.82
CA ASP A 38 -27.68 25.17 0.17
C ASP A 38 -27.67 25.39 -1.36
N ASP A 39 -28.84 25.37 -1.99
CA ASP A 39 -28.98 25.54 -3.44
C ASP A 39 -28.67 26.99 -3.88
N ARG A 40 -29.01 28.00 -3.09
CA ARG A 40 -28.60 29.40 -3.32
C ARG A 40 -27.10 29.60 -3.08
N TYR A 41 -26.55 28.98 -2.05
CA TYR A 41 -25.12 29.04 -1.76
C TYR A 41 -24.29 28.41 -2.90
N ASP A 42 -24.67 27.21 -3.35
CA ASP A 42 -23.99 26.50 -4.43
C ASP A 42 -24.08 27.25 -5.77
N ARG A 43 -25.19 27.94 -6.03
CA ARG A 43 -25.29 28.82 -7.21
C ARG A 43 -24.36 30.03 -7.09
N LEU A 44 -24.27 30.62 -5.90
CA LEU A 44 -23.43 31.79 -5.64
C LEU A 44 -21.95 31.44 -5.80
N VAL A 45 -21.50 30.31 -5.22
CA VAL A 45 -20.12 29.81 -5.35
C VAL A 45 -19.79 29.44 -6.81
N ARG A 46 -20.72 28.84 -7.55
CA ARG A 46 -20.53 28.57 -8.99
C ARG A 46 -20.41 29.85 -9.82
N GLY A 47 -21.20 30.88 -9.49
CA GLY A 47 -21.09 32.20 -10.13
C GLY A 47 -19.74 32.86 -9.88
N ILE A 48 -19.25 32.81 -8.64
CA ILE A 48 -17.92 33.31 -8.24
C ILE A 48 -16.81 32.56 -9.01
N ALA A 49 -16.88 31.22 -9.06
CA ALA A 49 -15.90 30.40 -9.77
C ALA A 49 -15.84 30.70 -11.28
N ALA A 50 -17.01 30.91 -11.91
CA ALA A 50 -17.08 31.28 -13.32
C ALA A 50 -16.47 32.66 -13.59
N TRP A 51 -16.76 33.65 -12.74
CA TRP A 51 -16.17 34.99 -12.86
C TRP A 51 -14.65 34.98 -12.72
N GLU A 52 -14.12 34.23 -11.76
CA GLU A 52 -12.67 34.14 -11.49
C GLU A 52 -11.91 33.38 -12.57
N ALA A 53 -12.56 32.41 -13.23
CA ALA A 53 -11.96 31.73 -14.38
C ALA A 53 -11.68 32.72 -15.53
N ASP A 54 -12.56 33.69 -15.74
CA ASP A 54 -12.43 34.72 -16.77
C ASP A 54 -11.63 35.96 -16.30
N HIS A 55 -11.44 36.15 -14.99
CA HIS A 55 -10.81 37.33 -14.38
C HIS A 55 -9.80 36.95 -13.28
N SER A 56 -8.84 36.08 -13.62
CA SER A 56 -7.84 35.54 -12.69
C SER A 56 -6.97 36.58 -11.96
N ASP A 57 -6.90 37.82 -12.45
CA ASP A 57 -6.19 38.95 -11.85
C ASP A 57 -7.02 39.72 -10.80
N GLN A 58 -8.32 39.42 -10.66
CA GLN A 58 -9.26 40.13 -9.80
C GLN A 58 -9.76 39.28 -8.62
N VAL A 59 -9.16 38.11 -8.38
CA VAL A 59 -9.59 37.18 -7.31
C VAL A 59 -9.45 37.82 -5.92
N LEU A 60 -10.55 37.89 -5.18
CA LEU A 60 -10.56 38.47 -3.85
C LEU A 60 -10.01 37.49 -2.79
N PRO A 61 -9.22 37.95 -1.80
CA PRO A 61 -8.64 37.10 -0.75
C PRO A 61 -9.66 36.30 0.08
N GLY A 62 -10.90 36.79 0.14
CA GLY A 62 -12.01 36.16 0.84
C GLY A 62 -12.73 35.06 0.05
N SER A 63 -12.37 34.82 -1.21
CA SER A 63 -13.16 33.95 -2.09
C SER A 63 -13.33 32.53 -1.52
N PRO A 64 -14.55 31.96 -1.60
CA PRO A 64 -14.82 30.57 -1.20
C PRO A 64 -14.30 29.54 -2.22
N THR A 65 -13.97 29.95 -3.44
CA THR A 65 -13.37 29.08 -4.45
C THR A 65 -11.94 28.69 -4.04
N GLY A 66 -11.60 27.41 -4.15
CA GLY A 66 -10.32 26.87 -3.66
C GLY A 66 -10.24 26.64 -2.15
N LYS A 67 -11.25 27.04 -1.37
CA LYS A 67 -11.44 26.60 0.03
C LYS A 67 -12.50 25.51 0.04
N VAL A 68 -12.07 24.26 0.15
CA VAL A 68 -12.99 23.11 0.17
C VAL A 68 -13.87 23.20 1.42
N ALA A 69 -15.12 23.62 1.24
CA ALA A 69 -16.17 23.42 2.22
C ALA A 69 -16.51 21.92 2.27
N GLY A 70 -16.41 21.32 3.45
CA GLY A 70 -17.09 20.06 3.77
C GLY A 70 -16.42 18.78 3.27
N GLY A 71 -15.63 18.17 4.16
CA GLY A 71 -15.56 16.73 4.42
C GLY A 71 -16.08 15.76 3.36
N ALA A 72 -15.23 15.43 2.39
CA ALA A 72 -15.13 14.10 1.80
C ALA A 72 -13.66 13.82 1.51
N ALA A 73 -13.16 12.63 1.83
CA ALA A 73 -11.84 12.24 1.38
C ALA A 73 -11.87 12.08 -0.15
N GLU A 74 -11.17 12.94 -0.89
CA GLU A 74 -10.69 12.55 -2.21
C GLU A 74 -9.91 11.24 -2.02
N GLY A 75 -10.12 10.26 -2.91
CA GLY A 75 -9.37 9.00 -2.86
C GLY A 75 -7.85 9.20 -2.95
N ASP A 76 -7.10 8.10 -2.92
CA ASP A 76 -5.63 8.17 -2.95
C ASP A 76 -5.11 9.06 -4.09
N VAL A 77 -4.25 10.03 -3.75
CA VAL A 77 -3.63 10.96 -4.68
C VAL A 77 -2.38 10.32 -5.28
N PRO A 78 -2.28 10.23 -6.61
CA PRO A 78 -1.10 9.69 -7.26
C PRO A 78 0.14 10.52 -6.97
N HIS A 79 1.26 9.85 -6.69
CA HIS A 79 2.57 10.49 -6.59
C HIS A 79 3.10 10.85 -7.98
N THR A 80 3.78 12.00 -8.09
CA THR A 80 4.40 12.46 -9.35
C THR A 80 5.52 11.52 -9.80
N VAL A 81 6.30 11.05 -8.83
CA VAL A 81 7.28 9.97 -8.96
C VAL A 81 6.98 8.95 -7.88
N ALA A 82 7.12 7.64 -8.13
CA ALA A 82 6.87 6.64 -7.09
C ALA A 82 7.71 6.91 -5.82
N MET A 83 7.08 6.81 -4.65
CA MET A 83 7.76 6.85 -3.35
C MET A 83 8.16 5.42 -2.95
N LEU A 84 9.35 5.02 -3.40
CA LEU A 84 9.89 3.68 -3.17
C LEU A 84 10.36 3.48 -1.72
N SER A 85 10.52 2.21 -1.32
CA SER A 85 11.20 1.86 -0.08
C SER A 85 12.72 1.84 -0.27
N LEU A 86 13.48 1.59 0.79
CA LEU A 86 14.92 1.32 0.71
C LEU A 86 15.20 -0.19 0.87
N ASP A 87 16.27 -0.65 0.22
CA ASP A 87 16.93 -1.90 0.59
C ASP A 87 17.73 -1.69 1.88
N ASN A 88 17.98 -2.77 2.63
CA ASN A 88 18.66 -2.69 3.94
C ASN A 88 20.00 -3.42 3.91
N VAL A 89 20.97 -2.89 4.66
CA VAL A 89 22.20 -3.57 5.07
C VAL A 89 22.35 -3.48 6.58
N PHE A 90 23.00 -4.47 7.18
CA PHE A 90 23.11 -4.62 8.64
C PHE A 90 24.56 -4.69 9.13
N SER A 91 25.54 -4.72 8.21
CA SER A 91 26.95 -4.84 8.57
C SER A 91 27.87 -4.10 7.58
N PRO A 92 29.12 -3.80 7.96
CA PRO A 92 30.10 -3.20 7.07
C PRO A 92 30.35 -4.02 5.80
N GLU A 93 30.34 -5.35 5.91
CA GLU A 93 30.56 -6.27 4.78
C GLU A 93 29.39 -6.21 3.79
N GLN A 94 28.16 -6.17 4.29
CA GLN A 94 26.98 -6.00 3.44
C GLN A 94 26.97 -4.62 2.76
N PHE A 95 27.39 -3.58 3.48
CA PHE A 95 27.54 -2.25 2.90
C PHE A 95 28.60 -2.21 1.80
N ALA A 96 29.77 -2.82 2.02
CA ALA A 96 30.81 -2.95 1.00
C ALA A 96 30.32 -3.72 -0.24
N ALA A 97 29.54 -4.79 -0.04
CA ALA A 97 28.94 -5.53 -1.15
C ALA A 97 27.93 -4.69 -1.95
N TRP A 98 27.15 -3.84 -1.29
CA TRP A 98 26.27 -2.88 -1.94
C TRP A 98 27.06 -1.82 -2.71
N ALA A 99 28.11 -1.24 -2.12
CA ALA A 99 28.97 -0.24 -2.78
C ALA A 99 29.63 -0.80 -4.04
N ALA A 100 30.20 -2.00 -3.97
CA ALA A 100 30.74 -2.70 -5.14
C ALA A 100 29.65 -2.99 -6.20
N SER A 101 28.42 -3.27 -5.77
CA SER A 101 27.29 -3.44 -6.69
C SER A 101 26.82 -2.14 -7.32
N LEU A 102 26.95 -1.01 -6.64
CA LEU A 102 26.69 0.31 -7.19
C LEU A 102 27.77 0.66 -8.22
N ALA A 103 29.04 0.49 -7.88
CA ALA A 103 30.17 0.75 -8.78
C ALA A 103 30.07 -0.03 -10.10
N ARG A 104 29.68 -1.31 -10.05
CA ARG A 104 29.42 -2.11 -11.26
C ARG A 104 28.31 -1.55 -12.17
N ARG A 105 27.32 -0.86 -11.61
CA ARG A 105 26.21 -0.25 -12.38
C ARG A 105 26.62 1.08 -12.98
N LEU A 106 27.43 1.86 -12.25
CA LEU A 106 27.97 3.13 -12.70
C LEU A 106 29.07 2.94 -13.76
N GLY A 107 29.82 1.84 -13.67
CA GLY A 107 31.03 1.62 -14.46
C GLY A 107 32.29 2.26 -13.83
N HIS A 108 32.14 2.89 -12.67
CA HIS A 108 33.20 3.50 -11.86
C HIS A 108 32.78 3.47 -10.38
N GLU A 109 33.72 3.70 -9.46
CA GLU A 109 33.37 3.91 -8.04
C GLU A 109 32.59 5.22 -7.88
N ALA A 110 31.56 5.22 -7.04
CA ALA A 110 30.79 6.44 -6.77
C ALA A 110 31.70 7.48 -6.10
N GLU A 111 31.75 8.69 -6.65
CA GLU A 111 32.70 9.72 -6.22
C GLU A 111 32.30 10.40 -4.91
N ARG A 112 30.99 10.40 -4.61
CA ARG A 112 30.44 11.08 -3.43
C ARG A 112 29.18 10.39 -2.94
N PHE A 113 29.09 10.20 -1.63
CA PHE A 113 27.93 9.69 -0.92
C PHE A 113 27.34 10.79 -0.02
N SER A 114 26.02 10.79 0.16
CA SER A 114 25.34 11.47 1.28
C SER A 114 25.01 10.45 2.34
N ALA A 115 25.31 10.76 3.60
CA ALA A 115 24.98 9.93 4.77
C ALA A 115 24.13 10.76 5.76
N GLU A 116 22.88 10.35 5.95
CA GLU A 116 21.86 11.08 6.72
C GLU A 116 21.22 10.17 7.77
N PRO A 117 20.79 10.69 8.94
CA PRO A 117 20.01 9.90 9.89
C PRO A 117 18.73 9.39 9.23
N LYS A 118 18.42 8.10 9.40
CA LYS A 118 17.17 7.53 8.93
C LYS A 118 16.08 7.81 9.96
N LEU A 119 15.33 8.86 9.70
CA LEU A 119 14.24 9.34 10.54
C LEU A 119 13.14 8.27 10.68
N ASP A 120 12.67 8.07 11.92
CA ASP A 120 11.63 7.09 12.22
C ASP A 120 10.25 7.76 12.35
N GLY A 121 9.58 7.95 11.22
CA GLY A 121 8.29 8.61 11.16
C GLY A 121 7.37 8.05 10.07
N LEU A 122 6.64 8.98 9.44
CA LEU A 122 5.78 8.73 8.29
C LEU A 122 6.22 9.58 7.10
N ALA A 123 6.57 8.91 6.01
CA ALA A 123 6.90 9.56 4.75
C ALA A 123 5.72 10.29 4.12
N VAL A 124 5.96 11.54 3.71
CA VAL A 124 4.99 12.40 3.02
C VAL A 124 5.62 13.11 1.82
N ALA A 125 4.77 13.48 0.86
CA ALA A 125 5.07 14.38 -0.24
C ALA A 125 4.27 15.68 -0.06
N ALA A 126 4.96 16.80 0.07
CA ALA A 126 4.41 18.14 0.18
C ALA A 126 4.56 18.87 -1.16
N ARG A 127 3.45 19.27 -1.77
CA ARG A 127 3.44 19.93 -3.09
C ARG A 127 3.20 21.42 -2.93
N TYR A 128 4.17 22.18 -3.39
CA TYR A 128 4.12 23.63 -3.42
C TYR A 128 3.81 24.09 -4.83
N ASN A 129 2.84 25.01 -4.97
CA ASN A 129 2.54 25.71 -6.20
C ASN A 129 2.84 27.19 -6.00
N ARG A 130 3.79 27.74 -6.78
CA ARG A 130 4.25 29.13 -6.65
C ARG A 130 4.55 29.53 -5.20
N GLY A 131 5.25 28.67 -4.49
CA GLY A 131 5.66 28.85 -3.09
C GLY A 131 4.61 28.45 -2.05
N ARG A 132 3.33 28.28 -2.39
CA ARG A 132 2.28 27.92 -1.41
C ARG A 132 2.10 26.42 -1.30
N LEU A 133 2.06 25.89 -0.07
CA LEU A 133 1.75 24.49 0.19
C LEU A 133 0.28 24.22 -0.18
N THR A 134 0.06 23.40 -1.20
CA THR A 134 -1.28 23.10 -1.74
C THR A 134 -1.75 21.70 -1.44
N ARG A 135 -0.83 20.74 -1.32
CA ARG A 135 -1.16 19.36 -0.94
C ARG A 135 -0.12 18.73 -0.04
N LEU A 136 -0.59 17.92 0.91
CA LEU A 136 0.23 17.02 1.70
C LEU A 136 -0.30 15.58 1.53
N ILE A 137 0.56 14.69 1.04
CA ILE A 137 0.15 13.35 0.62
C ILE A 137 1.00 12.31 1.35
N THR A 138 0.37 11.32 1.97
CA THR A 138 1.11 10.21 2.61
C THR A 138 1.73 9.29 1.55
N ARG A 139 2.72 8.47 1.95
CA ARG A 139 3.30 7.49 1.02
C ARG A 139 2.28 6.51 0.41
N GLY A 140 1.31 6.06 1.19
CA GLY A 140 0.39 4.98 0.81
C GLY A 140 1.12 3.70 0.35
N ASP A 141 0.77 3.21 -0.84
CA ASP A 141 1.39 2.04 -1.47
C ASP A 141 2.69 2.34 -2.23
N GLY A 142 3.07 3.62 -2.27
CA GLY A 142 4.23 4.15 -3.00
C GLY A 142 3.93 4.65 -4.41
N ILE A 143 2.75 4.34 -4.96
CA ILE A 143 2.25 4.87 -6.25
C ILE A 143 1.23 5.98 -6.00
N ALA A 144 0.36 5.78 -5.01
CA ALA A 144 -0.59 6.77 -4.53
C ALA A 144 -0.66 6.75 -3.01
N GLY A 145 -1.15 7.82 -2.41
CA GLY A 145 -1.42 7.84 -0.98
C GLY A 145 -2.46 8.85 -0.56
N GLU A 146 -2.84 8.76 0.71
CA GLU A 146 -3.92 9.54 1.29
C GLU A 146 -3.61 11.04 1.29
N ASP A 147 -4.58 11.86 0.90
CA ASP A 147 -4.53 13.32 1.03
C ASP A 147 -4.77 13.73 2.49
N VAL A 148 -3.72 14.24 3.12
CA VAL A 148 -3.70 14.74 4.50
C VAL A 148 -3.49 16.25 4.55
N SER A 149 -3.93 16.97 3.51
CA SER A 149 -3.80 18.44 3.43
C SER A 149 -4.54 19.20 4.53
N HIS A 150 -5.48 18.55 5.23
CA HIS A 150 -6.10 19.08 6.44
C HIS A 150 -5.11 19.31 7.60
N ALA A 151 -3.91 18.71 7.54
CA ALA A 151 -2.85 18.90 8.52
C ALA A 151 -1.88 20.04 8.15
N ILE A 152 -2.08 20.74 7.02
CA ILE A 152 -1.30 21.93 6.66
C ILE A 152 -1.43 22.99 7.78
N GLY A 153 -0.35 23.70 8.09
CA GLY A 153 -0.27 24.60 9.23
C GLY A 153 -0.08 23.95 10.61
N THR A 154 -0.14 22.61 10.73
CA THR A 154 0.02 21.89 12.01
C THR A 154 1.39 21.23 12.19
N VAL A 155 2.25 21.28 11.17
CA VAL A 155 3.53 20.58 11.13
C VAL A 155 4.70 21.56 11.14
N GLU A 156 5.46 21.55 12.22
CA GLU A 156 6.66 22.39 12.40
C GLU A 156 7.75 21.98 11.40
N GLY A 157 8.40 22.97 10.78
CA GLY A 157 9.44 22.73 9.78
C GLY A 157 8.94 22.43 8.37
N LEU A 158 7.61 22.39 8.17
CA LEU A 158 6.97 22.38 6.86
C LEU A 158 6.21 23.70 6.68
N PRO A 159 6.81 24.72 6.03
CA PRO A 159 6.18 26.04 5.95
C PRO A 159 4.96 26.02 5.02
N ASP A 160 3.93 26.81 5.34
CA ASP A 160 2.77 26.97 4.44
C ASP A 160 3.14 27.77 3.16
N GLU A 161 4.23 28.56 3.23
CA GLU A 161 4.77 29.35 2.13
C GLU A 161 6.31 29.27 2.12
N LEU A 162 6.89 28.90 0.98
CA LEU A 162 8.34 28.87 0.76
C LEU A 162 8.90 30.29 0.65
N ALA A 163 10.19 30.43 0.92
CA ALA A 163 10.90 31.71 0.80
C ALA A 163 10.89 32.28 -0.64
N GLU A 164 10.73 31.41 -1.64
CA GLU A 164 10.58 31.79 -3.05
C GLU A 164 9.29 31.20 -3.63
N ALA A 165 8.68 31.91 -4.58
CA ALA A 165 7.44 31.52 -5.25
C ALA A 165 7.66 30.43 -6.31
N VAL A 166 8.24 29.30 -5.92
CA VAL A 166 8.58 28.17 -6.80
C VAL A 166 7.57 27.03 -6.71
N THR A 167 7.40 26.29 -7.81
CA THR A 167 6.54 25.09 -7.85
C THR A 167 7.43 23.85 -7.74
N VAL A 168 7.31 23.08 -6.65
CA VAL A 168 8.16 21.92 -6.34
C VAL A 168 7.45 20.90 -5.46
N GLU A 169 7.94 19.65 -5.44
CA GLU A 169 7.55 18.64 -4.46
C GLU A 169 8.70 18.40 -3.47
N VAL A 170 8.40 18.60 -2.18
CA VAL A 170 9.31 18.29 -1.07
C VAL A 170 8.90 16.94 -0.49
N ARG A 171 9.84 15.99 -0.44
CA ARG A 171 9.65 14.71 0.24
C ARG A 171 10.36 14.72 1.56
N GLY A 172 9.72 14.17 2.59
CA GLY A 172 10.29 14.12 3.92
C GLY A 172 9.54 13.19 4.84
N GLU A 173 9.96 13.21 6.10
CA GLU A 173 9.37 12.42 7.16
C GLU A 173 8.66 13.34 8.16
N VAL A 174 7.40 13.05 8.47
CA VAL A 174 6.70 13.63 9.63
C VAL A 174 6.93 12.70 10.82
N LEU A 175 7.38 13.26 11.94
CA LEU A 175 7.64 12.55 13.18
C LEU A 175 7.23 13.38 14.39
N MET A 176 7.30 12.78 15.57
CA MET A 176 7.21 13.50 16.85
C MET A 176 8.55 13.39 17.57
N THR A 177 9.03 14.52 18.09
CA THR A 177 10.11 14.51 19.08
C THR A 177 9.62 13.84 20.37
N THR A 178 10.54 13.43 21.25
CA THR A 178 10.21 12.85 22.56
C THR A 178 9.28 13.78 23.35
N ALA A 179 9.58 15.08 23.38
CA ALA A 179 8.75 16.08 24.05
C ALA A 179 7.37 16.25 23.39
N GLN A 180 7.29 16.29 22.05
CA GLN A 180 6.02 16.35 21.34
C GLN A 180 5.17 15.10 21.56
N PHE A 181 5.79 13.92 21.65
CA PHE A 181 5.12 12.65 21.92
C PHE A 181 4.55 12.58 23.34
N GLU A 182 5.34 12.99 24.34
CA GLU A 182 4.90 13.10 25.73
C GLU A 182 3.69 14.04 25.84
N HIS A 183 3.81 15.25 25.26
CA HIS A 183 2.72 16.22 25.22
C HIS A 183 1.48 15.67 24.48
N ALA A 184 1.67 14.96 23.36
CA ALA A 184 0.57 14.39 22.61
C ALA A 184 -0.19 13.32 23.41
N ASN A 185 0.51 12.54 24.23
CA ASN A 185 -0.11 11.57 25.13
C ASN A 185 -0.87 12.24 26.26
N GLU A 186 -0.29 13.26 26.89
CA GLU A 186 -0.95 14.05 27.94
C GLU A 186 -2.28 14.62 27.44
N VAL A 187 -2.26 15.36 26.32
CA VAL A 187 -3.45 15.97 25.72
C VAL A 187 -4.48 14.89 25.35
N ARG A 188 -4.04 13.81 24.70
CA ARG A 188 -4.93 12.72 24.29
C ARG A 188 -5.62 12.05 25.48
N THR A 189 -4.91 11.81 26.57
CA THR A 189 -5.46 11.20 27.78
C THR A 189 -6.43 12.14 28.49
N VAL A 190 -6.15 13.45 28.56
CA VAL A 190 -7.09 14.46 29.07
C VAL A 190 -8.39 14.46 28.27
N HIS A 191 -8.33 14.22 26.96
CA HIS A 191 -9.50 14.09 26.09
C HIS A 191 -10.09 12.66 26.05
N GLY A 192 -9.75 11.78 27.01
CA GLY A 192 -10.35 10.45 27.16
C GLY A 192 -9.84 9.38 26.19
N GLY A 193 -8.79 9.69 25.41
CA GLY A 193 -8.13 8.74 24.52
C GLY A 193 -7.06 7.90 25.21
N GLN A 194 -6.85 6.68 24.71
CA GLN A 194 -5.70 5.86 25.13
C GLN A 194 -4.39 6.49 24.63
N PRO A 195 -3.31 6.47 25.43
CA PRO A 195 -2.01 6.99 25.01
C PRO A 195 -1.49 6.21 23.80
N PHE A 196 -0.74 6.89 22.94
CA PHE A 196 -0.04 6.29 21.83
C PHE A 196 1.12 5.42 22.34
N ALA A 197 1.35 4.29 21.65
CA ALA A 197 2.37 3.33 22.03
C ALA A 197 3.81 3.72 21.65
N ASN A 198 3.99 4.58 20.64
CA ASN A 198 5.31 5.10 20.24
C ASN A 198 5.16 6.37 19.38
N PRO A 199 6.23 7.17 19.24
CA PRO A 199 6.21 8.43 18.47
C PRO A 199 5.78 8.26 17.00
N ARG A 200 6.21 7.17 16.35
CA ARG A 200 5.88 6.90 14.95
C ARG A 200 4.37 6.71 14.74
N ASN A 201 3.76 5.86 15.56
CA ASN A 201 2.32 5.62 15.54
C ASN A 201 1.53 6.86 15.95
N ALA A 202 2.07 7.65 16.89
CA ALA A 202 1.48 8.92 17.29
C ALA A 202 1.46 9.93 16.14
N ALA A 203 2.57 10.09 15.41
CA ALA A 203 2.67 10.94 14.24
C ALA A 203 1.71 10.47 13.14
N ALA A 204 1.73 9.18 12.77
CA ALA A 204 0.87 8.64 11.72
C ALA A 204 -0.63 8.75 12.06
N GLY A 205 -0.99 8.41 13.30
CA GLY A 205 -2.37 8.48 13.77
C GLY A 205 -2.87 9.91 13.95
N THR A 206 -1.98 10.86 14.24
CA THR A 206 -2.32 12.29 14.34
C THR A 206 -2.47 12.90 12.96
N LEU A 207 -1.54 12.67 12.05
CA LEU A 207 -1.55 13.25 10.69
C LEU A 207 -2.79 12.84 9.88
N ARG A 208 -3.33 11.64 10.11
CA ARG A 208 -4.53 11.14 9.41
C ARG A 208 -5.85 11.52 10.08
N ALA A 209 -5.82 12.00 11.32
CA ALA A 209 -7.03 12.22 12.08
C ALA A 209 -7.67 13.56 11.72
N ARG A 210 -8.91 13.49 11.24
CA ARG A 210 -9.76 14.66 10.98
C ARG A 210 -10.57 15.02 12.23
N ASP A 211 -10.95 16.29 12.33
CA ASP A 211 -11.93 16.81 13.30
C ASP A 211 -11.63 16.50 14.77
N ARG A 212 -10.34 16.41 15.14
CA ARG A 212 -9.97 16.30 16.55
C ARG A 212 -10.30 17.59 17.29
N SER A 213 -10.78 17.45 18.52
CA SER A 213 -11.00 18.57 19.44
C SER A 213 -9.70 19.24 19.93
N TYR A 214 -8.54 18.71 19.54
CA TYR A 214 -7.23 19.17 19.93
C TYR A 214 -6.20 18.96 18.81
N THR A 215 -5.18 19.82 18.78
CA THR A 215 -4.04 19.73 17.87
C THR A 215 -2.79 19.41 18.69
N VAL A 216 -1.91 18.54 18.17
CA VAL A 216 -0.61 18.26 18.79
C VAL A 216 0.48 18.52 17.75
N PRO A 217 1.58 19.19 18.14
CA PRO A 217 2.65 19.51 17.22
C PRO A 217 3.36 18.26 16.72
N MET A 218 3.75 18.28 15.45
CA MET A 218 4.60 17.30 14.79
C MET A 218 5.72 18.04 14.07
N THR A 219 6.86 17.39 13.87
CA THR A 219 7.99 17.98 13.14
C THR A 219 8.20 17.27 11.81
N PHE A 220 8.50 18.05 10.77
CA PHE A 220 8.87 17.57 9.45
C PHE A 220 10.36 17.80 9.18
N PHE A 221 10.98 16.85 8.50
CA PHE A 221 12.30 17.03 7.88
C PHE A 221 12.30 16.53 6.45
N GLY A 222 12.66 17.40 5.52
CA GLY A 222 12.84 17.10 4.11
C GLY A 222 14.09 16.26 3.85
N TYR A 223 13.95 15.26 2.97
CA TYR A 223 15.03 14.40 2.45
C TYR A 223 14.99 14.27 0.91
N GLY A 224 14.13 15.02 0.23
CA GLY A 224 14.04 15.06 -1.23
C GLY A 224 13.37 16.34 -1.73
N LEU A 225 13.83 16.82 -2.87
CA LEU A 225 13.28 17.98 -3.57
C LEU A 225 13.18 17.63 -5.06
N LEU A 226 11.99 17.73 -5.63
CA LEU A 226 11.68 17.27 -6.99
C LEU A 226 10.92 18.35 -7.76
N ALA A 227 11.10 18.34 -9.08
CA ALA A 227 10.24 19.08 -9.99
C ALA A 227 8.84 18.44 -10.07
N LEU A 228 7.83 19.30 -10.18
CA LEU A 228 6.47 18.97 -10.57
C LEU A 228 6.27 19.29 -12.07
N PRO A 229 5.18 18.80 -12.70
CA PRO A 229 4.89 19.12 -14.09
C PRO A 229 4.84 20.62 -14.41
N ASP A 230 4.40 21.44 -13.44
CA ASP A 230 4.28 22.90 -13.57
C ASP A 230 5.51 23.65 -13.01
N THR A 231 6.62 22.96 -12.75
CA THR A 231 7.89 23.60 -12.39
C THR A 231 8.47 24.31 -13.61
N ASP A 232 8.95 25.55 -13.42
CA ASP A 232 9.67 26.30 -14.44
C ASP A 232 10.84 25.49 -15.03
N ASP A 233 11.04 25.53 -16.35
CA ASP A 233 12.01 24.69 -17.06
C ASP A 233 13.45 24.86 -16.53
N VAL A 234 13.85 26.09 -16.20
CA VAL A 234 15.20 26.38 -15.67
C VAL A 234 15.35 25.76 -14.28
N LEU A 235 14.32 25.87 -13.44
CA LEU A 235 14.32 25.23 -12.13
C LEU A 235 14.27 23.70 -12.24
N ALA A 236 13.48 23.15 -13.16
CA ALA A 236 13.36 21.71 -13.36
C ALA A 236 14.70 21.09 -13.81
N GLU A 237 15.42 21.75 -14.72
CA GLU A 237 16.77 21.36 -15.13
C GLU A 237 17.74 21.42 -13.94
N ARG A 238 17.73 22.54 -13.19
CA ARG A 238 18.55 22.70 -11.98
C ARG A 238 18.31 21.59 -10.97
N LEU A 239 17.04 21.31 -10.62
CA LEU A 239 16.68 20.26 -9.66
C LEU A 239 17.13 18.86 -10.11
N THR A 240 17.13 18.61 -11.41
CA THR A 240 17.55 17.33 -11.99
C THR A 240 19.08 17.17 -12.02
N ALA A 241 19.81 18.27 -12.15
CA ALA A 241 21.28 18.28 -12.23
C ALA A 241 21.98 18.33 -10.87
N LEU A 242 21.35 18.94 -9.85
CA LEU A 242 21.96 19.12 -8.53
C LEU A 242 22.23 17.80 -7.80
N ALA A 243 23.34 17.77 -7.08
CA ALA A 243 23.65 16.71 -6.15
C ALA A 243 22.63 16.68 -5.00
N HIS A 244 22.53 15.55 -4.30
CA HIS A 244 21.52 15.37 -3.26
C HIS A 244 21.75 16.34 -2.09
N SER A 245 22.98 16.47 -1.63
CA SER A 245 23.41 17.45 -0.63
C SER A 245 23.03 18.89 -1.00
N GLU A 246 23.20 19.27 -2.26
CA GLU A 246 22.85 20.60 -2.77
C GLU A 246 21.32 20.81 -2.85
N LEU A 247 20.56 19.75 -3.19
CA LEU A 247 19.09 19.79 -3.11
C LEU A 247 18.60 19.99 -1.67
N MET A 248 19.28 19.41 -0.68
CA MET A 248 18.93 19.59 0.74
C MET A 248 19.30 20.98 1.24
N ALA A 249 20.40 21.56 0.76
CA ALA A 249 20.73 22.97 1.00
C ALA A 249 19.66 23.90 0.40
N LEU A 250 19.26 23.66 -0.85
CA LEU A 250 18.20 24.43 -1.51
C LEU A 250 16.86 24.31 -0.79
N ALA A 251 16.47 23.11 -0.34
CA ALA A 251 15.26 22.93 0.45
C ALA A 251 15.30 23.75 1.75
N ALA A 252 16.46 23.79 2.42
CA ALA A 252 16.65 24.60 3.62
C ALA A 252 16.59 26.11 3.33
N GLU A 253 17.18 26.57 2.23
CA GLU A 253 17.09 27.96 1.75
C GLU A 253 15.63 28.38 1.47
N LEU A 254 14.81 27.46 0.96
CA LEU A 254 13.38 27.67 0.74
C LEU A 254 12.54 27.67 2.03
N GLY A 255 13.16 27.44 3.20
CA GLY A 255 12.51 27.46 4.52
C GLY A 255 12.02 26.11 5.04
N VAL A 256 12.34 25.01 4.35
CA VAL A 256 11.99 23.66 4.79
C VAL A 256 13.04 23.16 5.79
N ASN A 257 12.60 22.61 6.93
CA ASN A 257 13.53 21.91 7.82
C ASN A 257 14.13 20.70 7.10
N THR A 258 15.46 20.58 7.12
CA THR A 258 16.17 19.37 6.69
C THR A 258 16.98 18.81 7.86
N THR A 259 17.62 17.66 7.67
CA THR A 259 18.48 17.08 8.71
C THR A 259 19.63 18.02 9.10
N ALA A 260 20.00 18.98 8.25
CA ALA A 260 21.00 20.01 8.56
C ALA A 260 20.66 20.87 9.79
N ALA A 261 19.37 21.02 10.13
CA ALA A 261 18.92 21.77 11.30
C ALA A 261 18.91 20.93 12.60
N THR A 262 19.27 19.65 12.52
CA THR A 262 19.26 18.73 13.68
C THR A 262 20.64 18.66 14.36
N PRO A 263 20.73 18.16 15.60
CA PRO A 263 22.02 17.86 16.24
C PRO A 263 22.89 16.84 15.48
N VAL A 264 22.31 16.15 14.49
CA VAL A 264 22.94 15.08 13.69
C VAL A 264 22.77 15.37 12.19
N PRO A 265 23.47 16.40 11.66
CA PRO A 265 23.33 16.77 10.26
C PRO A 265 23.81 15.66 9.32
N GLY A 266 23.19 15.59 8.15
CA GLY A 266 23.73 14.78 7.05
C GLY A 266 25.09 15.32 6.59
N ILE A 267 25.97 14.44 6.14
CA ILE A 267 27.26 14.84 5.56
C ILE A 267 27.49 14.19 4.20
N THR A 268 28.37 14.79 3.42
CA THR A 268 28.93 14.13 2.24
C THR A 268 30.22 13.39 2.60
N ALA A 269 30.43 12.22 2.01
CA ALA A 269 31.64 11.41 2.14
C ALA A 269 32.15 11.00 0.76
N THR A 270 33.47 10.91 0.60
CA THR A 270 34.11 10.53 -0.67
C THR A 270 34.58 9.07 -0.67
N THR A 271 34.62 8.43 0.50
CA THR A 271 35.01 7.04 0.66
C THR A 271 34.00 6.25 1.49
N THR A 272 33.96 4.94 1.29
CA THR A 272 33.13 4.04 2.11
C THR A 272 33.55 4.03 3.58
N ASP A 273 34.83 4.27 3.86
CA ASP A 273 35.34 4.31 5.24
C ASP A 273 34.87 5.57 5.98
N GLU A 274 34.81 6.71 5.30
CA GLU A 274 34.18 7.92 5.81
C GLU A 274 32.69 7.70 6.09
N VAL A 275 31.97 7.02 5.18
CA VAL A 275 30.56 6.65 5.41
C VAL A 275 30.42 5.75 6.64
N LEU A 276 31.24 4.72 6.79
CA LEU A 276 31.19 3.82 7.95
C LEU A 276 31.58 4.52 9.26
N THR A 277 32.49 5.49 9.19
CA THR A 277 32.82 6.36 10.33
C THR A 277 31.59 7.16 10.74
N ARG A 278 30.91 7.78 9.77
CA ARG A 278 29.67 8.52 10.03
C ARG A 278 28.55 7.64 10.58
N VAL A 279 28.41 6.42 10.06
CA VAL A 279 27.45 5.43 10.59
C VAL A 279 27.69 5.19 12.09
N LYS A 280 28.94 5.01 12.52
CA LYS A 280 29.28 4.81 13.93
C LYS A 280 28.99 6.05 14.78
N GLU A 281 29.30 7.24 14.27
CA GLU A 281 28.99 8.50 14.97
C GLU A 281 27.50 8.69 15.18
N ILE A 282 26.68 8.52 14.12
CA ILE A 282 25.23 8.63 14.22
C ILE A 282 24.66 7.55 15.16
N ALA A 283 25.20 6.32 15.11
CA ALA A 283 24.80 5.25 16.02
C ALA A 283 25.04 5.61 17.49
N ALA A 284 26.18 6.23 17.80
CA ALA A 284 26.53 6.63 19.16
C ALA A 284 25.62 7.76 19.69
N LEU A 285 25.18 8.66 18.82
CA LEU A 285 24.30 9.78 19.18
C LEU A 285 22.83 9.36 19.34
N ARG A 286 22.42 8.17 18.86
CA ARG A 286 21.02 7.73 18.79
C ARG A 286 20.23 7.93 20.08
N ALA A 287 20.85 7.66 21.24
CA ALA A 287 20.18 7.75 22.54
C ALA A 287 19.93 9.20 23.02
N ASP A 288 20.72 10.15 22.53
CA ASP A 288 20.69 11.55 22.95
C ASP A 288 19.83 12.42 22.01
N LEU A 289 19.35 11.86 20.90
CA LEU A 289 18.54 12.61 19.93
C LEU A 289 17.13 12.85 20.47
N PRO A 290 16.56 14.04 20.24
CA PRO A 290 15.19 14.34 20.66
C PRO A 290 14.14 13.66 19.77
N PHE A 291 14.53 12.82 18.81
CA PHE A 291 13.64 12.12 17.89
C PHE A 291 14.18 10.73 17.56
N GLY A 292 13.30 9.83 17.13
CA GLY A 292 13.66 8.47 16.76
C GLY A 292 14.43 8.40 15.43
N ILE A 293 15.51 7.61 15.42
CA ILE A 293 16.17 7.14 14.21
C ILE A 293 16.28 5.62 14.24
N ASP A 294 16.12 5.00 13.07
CA ASP A 294 16.12 3.54 12.90
C ASP A 294 17.27 3.04 12.01
N GLY A 295 18.23 3.91 11.70
CA GLY A 295 19.33 3.63 10.77
C GLY A 295 20.02 4.90 10.26
N ILE A 296 20.83 4.71 9.24
CA ILE A 296 21.43 5.76 8.42
C ILE A 296 21.02 5.50 6.97
N VAL A 297 20.57 6.52 6.25
CA VAL A 297 20.35 6.44 4.80
C VAL A 297 21.63 6.89 4.11
N ILE A 298 22.14 6.05 3.23
CA ILE A 298 23.32 6.33 2.41
C ILE A 298 22.86 6.40 0.95
N LYS A 299 23.20 7.49 0.26
CA LYS A 299 22.79 7.77 -1.12
C LYS A 299 24.03 8.08 -1.96
N ALA A 300 24.07 7.69 -3.22
CA ALA A 300 24.97 8.32 -4.19
C ALA A 300 24.58 9.80 -4.31
N ASP A 301 25.51 10.69 -4.03
CA ASP A 301 25.22 12.12 -3.89
C ASP A 301 25.10 12.82 -5.24
N LEU A 302 25.85 12.42 -6.26
CA LEU A 302 25.81 13.05 -7.57
C LEU A 302 24.54 12.66 -8.35
N ALA A 303 23.94 13.62 -9.07
CA ALA A 303 22.75 13.37 -9.88
C ALA A 303 23.00 12.33 -10.98
N ALA A 304 24.15 12.43 -11.65
CA ALA A 304 24.55 11.50 -12.70
C ALA A 304 24.60 10.05 -12.18
N ASP A 305 25.18 9.82 -10.99
CA ASP A 305 25.26 8.50 -10.38
C ASP A 305 23.87 7.94 -10.05
N ARG A 306 22.98 8.77 -9.49
CA ARG A 306 21.59 8.34 -9.20
C ARG A 306 20.84 7.94 -10.47
N GLN A 307 20.98 8.74 -11.53
CA GLN A 307 20.34 8.48 -12.82
C GLN A 307 20.88 7.20 -13.47
N ALA A 308 22.21 7.04 -13.52
CA ALA A 308 22.88 5.88 -14.11
C ALA A 308 22.55 4.57 -13.36
N ALA A 309 22.54 4.61 -12.03
CA ALA A 309 22.19 3.45 -11.22
C ALA A 309 20.70 3.04 -11.37
N GLY A 310 19.81 4.02 -11.55
CA GLY A 310 18.37 3.81 -11.72
C GLY A 310 17.67 3.22 -10.49
N SER A 311 16.47 2.68 -10.71
CA SER A 311 15.63 2.09 -9.64
C SER A 311 15.15 0.68 -9.98
N GLY A 312 14.95 -0.15 -8.96
CA GLY A 312 14.21 -1.40 -9.07
C GLY A 312 12.71 -1.19 -8.90
N SER A 313 11.94 -2.29 -8.83
CA SER A 313 10.49 -2.24 -8.59
C SER A 313 10.11 -1.84 -7.17
N ARG A 314 11.02 -2.01 -6.20
CA ARG A 314 10.77 -1.77 -4.77
C ARG A 314 11.63 -0.67 -4.15
N ALA A 315 12.86 -0.51 -4.63
CA ALA A 315 13.86 0.38 -4.05
C ALA A 315 14.80 0.99 -5.12
N PRO A 316 15.31 2.21 -4.91
CA PRO A 316 16.36 2.78 -5.74
C PRO A 316 17.66 1.98 -5.62
N ARG A 317 18.45 1.89 -6.70
CA ARG A 317 19.74 1.17 -6.68
C ARG A 317 20.90 2.03 -6.19
N TRP A 318 20.67 3.33 -6.05
CA TRP A 318 21.63 4.35 -5.61
C TRP A 318 21.47 4.75 -4.14
N ALA A 319 20.53 4.16 -3.39
CA ALA A 319 20.38 4.42 -1.96
C ALA A 319 20.16 3.13 -1.16
N ILE A 320 20.64 3.11 0.07
CA ILE A 320 20.56 1.98 0.99
C ILE A 320 20.32 2.48 2.42
N ALA A 321 19.53 1.74 3.20
CA ALA A 321 19.40 1.96 4.63
C ALA A 321 20.40 1.06 5.38
N TYR A 322 21.38 1.66 6.04
CA TYR A 322 22.22 0.97 7.01
C TYR A 322 21.45 0.90 8.33
N LYS A 323 20.89 -0.27 8.62
CA LYS A 323 20.11 -0.49 9.83
C LYS A 323 21.05 -0.64 11.03
N LEU A 324 20.76 0.12 12.09
CA LEU A 324 21.46 -0.05 13.35
C LEU A 324 20.98 -1.35 14.01
N PRO A 325 21.84 -2.03 14.78
CA PRO A 325 21.41 -3.17 15.58
C PRO A 325 20.20 -2.76 16.42
N ALA A 326 19.17 -3.60 16.37
CA ALA A 326 17.99 -3.38 17.21
C ALA A 326 18.43 -3.39 18.67
N VAL A 327 17.78 -2.59 19.52
CA VAL A 327 18.07 -2.60 20.95
C VAL A 327 17.61 -3.95 21.49
N GLU A 328 18.56 -4.83 21.73
CA GLU A 328 18.32 -6.13 22.34
C GLU A 328 18.01 -5.90 23.82
N LYS A 329 16.84 -6.39 24.24
CA LYS A 329 16.49 -6.47 25.66
C LYS A 329 16.40 -7.92 26.07
N ILE A 330 16.87 -8.18 27.27
CA ILE A 330 16.70 -9.50 27.90
C ILE A 330 15.37 -9.46 28.64
N THR A 331 14.54 -10.46 28.40
CA THR A 331 13.31 -10.72 29.18
C THR A 331 13.15 -12.22 29.41
N ARG A 332 12.16 -12.64 30.19
CA ARG A 332 11.92 -14.07 30.45
C ARG A 332 10.88 -14.65 29.50
N LEU A 333 11.17 -15.83 28.94
CA LEU A 333 10.22 -16.66 28.20
C LEU A 333 9.30 -17.37 29.20
N LEU A 334 8.03 -16.96 29.26
CA LEU A 334 7.06 -17.49 30.23
C LEU A 334 6.36 -18.74 29.71
N GLU A 335 5.88 -18.68 28.46
CA GLU A 335 5.07 -19.73 27.84
C GLU A 335 5.29 -19.75 26.32
N VAL A 336 4.90 -20.85 25.68
CA VAL A 336 4.76 -20.91 24.22
C VAL A 336 3.32 -21.26 23.87
N GLU A 337 2.65 -20.34 23.19
CA GLU A 337 1.32 -20.56 22.61
C GLU A 337 1.44 -21.07 21.17
N TRP A 338 0.54 -21.97 20.78
CA TRP A 338 0.54 -22.58 19.45
C TRP A 338 -0.67 -22.11 18.66
N ASN A 339 -0.45 -21.14 17.76
CA ASN A 339 -1.52 -20.51 17.00
C ASN A 339 -1.73 -21.21 15.66
N VAL A 340 -2.97 -21.62 15.39
CA VAL A 340 -3.32 -22.21 14.09
C VAL A 340 -3.83 -21.14 13.14
N GLY A 341 -3.04 -20.87 12.10
CA GLY A 341 -3.39 -19.92 11.06
C GLY A 341 -4.42 -20.47 10.06
N ARG A 342 -4.90 -19.59 9.17
CA ARG A 342 -5.89 -19.89 8.12
C ARG A 342 -5.61 -21.16 7.31
N THR A 343 -4.34 -21.44 6.99
CA THR A 343 -3.96 -22.59 6.15
C THR A 343 -3.58 -23.83 6.97
N GLY A 344 -3.95 -23.86 8.25
CA GLY A 344 -3.61 -24.91 9.20
C GLY A 344 -2.18 -24.83 9.75
N ILE A 345 -1.36 -23.85 9.36
CA ILE A 345 0.00 -23.67 9.92
C ILE A 345 -0.11 -23.47 11.42
N ILE A 346 0.62 -24.29 12.17
CA ILE A 346 0.71 -24.18 13.63
C ILE A 346 1.99 -23.39 13.94
N ALA A 347 1.82 -22.11 14.23
CA ALA A 347 2.92 -21.18 14.48
C ALA A 347 3.15 -21.00 15.98
N PRO A 348 4.35 -21.32 16.50
CA PRO A 348 4.67 -21.06 17.89
C PRO A 348 4.88 -19.56 18.13
N ARG A 349 4.29 -19.06 19.22
CA ARG A 349 4.41 -17.70 19.71
C ARG A 349 4.91 -17.75 21.16
N ALA A 350 6.04 -17.10 21.42
CA ALA A 350 6.52 -16.89 22.77
C ALA A 350 5.63 -15.88 23.50
N VAL A 351 5.27 -16.22 24.73
CA VAL A 351 4.72 -15.29 25.73
C VAL A 351 5.87 -14.86 26.62
N LEU A 352 6.07 -13.56 26.72
CA LEU A 352 7.22 -12.96 27.39
C LEU A 352 6.78 -12.22 28.64
N GLU A 353 7.67 -12.18 29.62
CA GLU A 353 7.58 -11.17 30.66
C GLU A 353 7.63 -9.78 29.99
N PRO A 354 6.68 -8.87 30.29
CA PRO A 354 6.57 -7.59 29.60
C PRO A 354 7.90 -6.84 29.63
N VAL A 355 8.42 -6.48 28.46
CA VAL A 355 9.68 -5.75 28.32
C VAL A 355 9.51 -4.55 27.40
N GLU A 356 10.02 -3.40 27.78
CA GLU A 356 9.99 -2.20 26.94
C GLU A 356 11.15 -2.20 25.95
N ILE A 357 10.82 -2.18 24.66
CA ILE A 357 11.76 -2.05 23.54
C ILE A 357 11.28 -0.89 22.68
N ASP A 358 12.10 0.15 22.55
CA ASP A 358 11.80 1.36 21.76
C ASP A 358 10.42 1.98 22.11
N GLY A 359 10.14 2.11 23.41
CA GLY A 359 8.90 2.72 23.93
C GLY A 359 7.65 1.85 23.82
N SER A 360 7.73 0.64 23.25
CA SER A 360 6.61 -0.30 23.17
C SER A 360 6.81 -1.50 24.09
N THR A 361 5.79 -1.83 24.89
CA THR A 361 5.80 -3.03 25.73
C THR A 361 5.61 -4.28 24.86
N ILE A 362 6.63 -5.12 24.80
CA ILE A 362 6.61 -6.40 24.10
C ILE A 362 6.24 -7.50 25.08
N THR A 363 5.11 -8.16 24.82
CA THR A 363 4.64 -9.32 25.59
C THR A 363 4.64 -10.62 24.77
N TYR A 364 4.88 -10.53 23.46
CA TYR A 364 4.91 -11.67 22.56
C TYR A 364 6.01 -11.55 21.51
N ALA A 365 6.60 -12.68 21.12
CA ALA A 365 7.54 -12.77 19.99
C ALA A 365 7.27 -14.03 19.16
N THR A 366 7.62 -14.01 17.87
CA THR A 366 7.54 -15.22 17.04
C THR A 366 8.71 -16.16 17.34
N LEU A 367 8.43 -17.46 17.35
CA LEU A 367 9.42 -18.53 17.46
C LEU A 367 9.67 -19.26 16.13
N HIS A 368 9.14 -18.72 15.02
CA HIS A 368 9.21 -19.26 13.67
C HIS A 368 8.59 -20.65 13.49
N ASN A 369 9.23 -21.72 13.98
CA ASN A 369 8.78 -23.11 13.85
C ASN A 369 9.44 -24.02 14.92
N PRO A 370 8.93 -25.25 15.12
CA PRO A 370 9.49 -26.20 16.10
C PRO A 370 10.98 -26.53 15.90
N ALA A 371 11.43 -26.63 14.65
CA ALA A 371 12.82 -26.91 14.34
C ALA A 371 13.74 -25.78 14.85
N ASP A 372 13.30 -24.53 14.75
CA ASP A 372 14.04 -23.36 15.22
C ASP A 372 14.10 -23.27 16.74
N ILE A 373 13.01 -23.65 17.44
CA ILE A 373 12.99 -23.79 18.91
C ILE A 373 14.04 -24.81 19.36
N THR A 374 14.04 -25.99 18.75
CA THR A 374 15.00 -27.06 19.07
C THR A 374 16.43 -26.66 18.74
N ARG A 375 16.67 -26.06 17.56
CA ARG A 375 18.00 -25.61 17.12
C ARG A 375 18.61 -24.60 18.07
N ARG A 376 17.79 -23.72 18.66
CA ARG A 376 18.22 -22.69 19.61
C ARG A 376 18.20 -23.17 21.07
N ASP A 377 17.78 -24.41 21.34
CA ASP A 377 17.57 -24.98 22.69
C ASP A 377 16.77 -24.04 23.61
N LEU A 378 15.68 -23.44 23.10
CA LEU A 378 14.84 -22.57 23.93
C LEU A 378 14.06 -23.38 24.97
N ARG A 379 13.94 -22.84 26.19
CA ARG A 379 13.23 -23.47 27.31
C ARG A 379 12.32 -22.48 28.01
N LEU A 380 11.23 -22.99 28.57
CA LEU A 380 10.36 -22.17 29.43
C LEU A 380 11.14 -21.77 30.69
N GLY A 381 11.06 -20.48 31.03
CA GLY A 381 11.84 -19.85 32.09
C GLY A 381 13.19 -19.27 31.63
N ASP A 382 13.61 -19.50 30.37
CA ASP A 382 14.84 -18.89 29.85
C ASP A 382 14.76 -17.37 29.90
N HIS A 383 15.89 -16.75 30.25
CA HIS A 383 16.14 -15.37 29.84
C HIS A 383 16.45 -15.39 28.34
N VAL A 384 15.72 -14.62 27.55
CA VAL A 384 15.82 -14.58 26.09
C VAL A 384 16.13 -13.17 25.63
N MET A 385 16.96 -13.09 24.60
CA MET A 385 17.28 -11.84 23.93
C MET A 385 16.21 -11.54 22.89
N VAL A 386 15.50 -10.42 23.09
CA VAL A 386 14.37 -10.00 22.27
C VAL A 386 14.74 -8.70 21.58
N HIS A 387 14.43 -8.63 20.29
CA HIS A 387 14.60 -7.43 19.49
C HIS A 387 13.43 -7.26 18.52
N ARG A 388 13.21 -6.05 18.01
CA ARG A 388 12.25 -5.80 16.93
C ARG A 388 12.94 -5.91 15.58
N ALA A 389 12.62 -6.95 14.82
CA ALA A 389 13.15 -7.11 13.47
C ALA A 389 12.50 -6.08 12.54
N GLY A 390 13.33 -5.20 11.96
CA GLY A 390 12.87 -4.11 11.09
C GLY A 390 11.85 -3.19 11.76
N ASP A 391 12.00 -2.96 13.08
CA ASP A 391 11.19 -2.06 13.92
C ASP A 391 9.70 -2.42 14.06
N VAL A 392 9.28 -3.60 13.57
CA VAL A 392 7.85 -3.99 13.57
C VAL A 392 7.60 -5.29 14.35
N ILE A 393 8.29 -6.39 14.01
CA ILE A 393 7.95 -7.73 14.52
C ILE A 393 8.94 -8.16 15.60
N PRO A 394 8.52 -8.38 16.87
CA PRO A 394 9.40 -8.89 17.90
C PRO A 394 9.84 -10.33 17.63
N ARG A 395 11.14 -10.59 17.79
CA ARG A 395 11.76 -11.90 17.61
C ARG A 395 12.65 -12.21 18.80
N ILE A 396 12.72 -13.50 19.14
CA ILE A 396 13.76 -14.02 20.02
C ILE A 396 14.95 -14.39 19.16
N GLU A 397 16.14 -13.93 19.56
CA GLU A 397 17.40 -14.25 18.89
C GLU A 397 18.02 -15.52 19.44
N ALA A 398 18.22 -15.56 20.76
CA ALA A 398 18.83 -16.68 21.45
C ALA A 398 18.44 -16.70 22.93
N PRO A 399 18.52 -17.86 23.60
CA PRO A 399 18.53 -17.89 25.06
C PRO A 399 19.85 -17.33 25.59
N VAL A 400 19.79 -16.65 26.73
CA VAL A 400 20.93 -16.18 27.49
C VAL A 400 21.39 -17.33 28.39
N ALA A 401 22.02 -18.34 27.78
CA ALA A 401 22.26 -19.65 28.41
C ALA A 401 23.01 -19.61 29.74
N HIS A 402 23.87 -18.61 29.97
CA HIS A 402 24.61 -18.45 31.23
C HIS A 402 23.77 -17.94 32.40
N LEU A 403 22.55 -17.43 32.14
CA LEU A 403 21.57 -17.04 33.16
C LEU A 403 20.64 -18.19 33.56
N ARG A 404 20.85 -19.39 33.02
CA ARG A 404 20.05 -20.57 33.39
C ARG A 404 20.35 -20.99 34.82
N THR A 405 19.31 -21.22 35.59
CA THR A 405 19.38 -21.67 36.98
C THR A 405 19.28 -23.19 37.10
N GLY A 406 18.91 -23.88 36.01
CA GLY A 406 18.64 -25.31 35.98
C GLY A 406 17.18 -25.67 36.28
N THR A 407 16.32 -24.68 36.56
CA THR A 407 14.88 -24.89 36.75
C THR A 407 14.07 -24.77 35.46
N GLU A 408 14.70 -24.40 34.34
CA GLU A 408 14.05 -24.21 33.05
C GLU A 408 13.51 -25.53 32.50
N GLN A 409 12.31 -25.47 31.89
CA GLN A 409 11.62 -26.65 31.38
C GLN A 409 11.70 -26.73 29.86
N PRO A 410 11.90 -27.92 29.27
CA PRO A 410 11.79 -28.11 27.83
C PRO A 410 10.42 -27.66 27.32
N ILE A 411 10.39 -26.98 26.16
CA ILE A 411 9.13 -26.61 25.50
C ILE A 411 8.48 -27.88 24.96
N VAL A 412 7.27 -28.19 25.43
CA VAL A 412 6.50 -29.35 24.96
C VAL A 412 5.81 -29.00 23.66
N PHE A 413 6.05 -29.79 22.62
CA PHE A 413 5.41 -29.62 21.32
C PHE A 413 4.04 -30.33 21.28
N PRO A 414 3.00 -29.68 20.70
CA PRO A 414 1.67 -30.26 20.63
C PRO A 414 1.71 -31.54 19.79
N GLN A 415 1.06 -32.60 20.29
CA GLN A 415 0.89 -33.87 19.55
C GLN A 415 -0.38 -33.89 18.70
N LEU A 416 -1.35 -33.05 19.07
CA LEU A 416 -2.61 -32.83 18.36
C LEU A 416 -2.77 -31.34 18.12
N CYS A 417 -3.48 -30.99 17.05
CA CYS A 417 -3.78 -29.62 16.71
C CYS A 417 -4.45 -28.90 17.89
N PRO A 418 -3.89 -27.79 18.40
CA PRO A 418 -4.40 -27.10 19.58
C PRO A 418 -5.77 -26.43 19.34
N GLN A 419 -6.17 -26.28 18.07
CA GLN A 419 -7.45 -25.69 17.69
C GLN A 419 -8.56 -26.74 17.55
N CYS A 420 -8.33 -27.83 16.81
CA CYS A 420 -9.38 -28.80 16.45
C CYS A 420 -9.13 -30.23 16.95
N GLY A 421 -8.01 -30.50 17.62
CA GLY A 421 -7.67 -31.81 18.17
C GLY A 421 -7.28 -32.89 17.15
N SER A 422 -7.23 -32.58 15.85
CA SER A 422 -6.79 -33.52 14.81
C SER A 422 -5.27 -33.74 14.81
N GLY A 423 -4.77 -34.69 14.01
CA GLY A 423 -3.32 -34.89 13.86
C GLY A 423 -2.60 -33.68 13.25
N ILE A 424 -1.28 -33.71 13.33
CA ILE A 424 -0.37 -32.67 12.83
C ILE A 424 0.56 -33.29 11.79
N ASP A 425 0.56 -32.73 10.58
CA ASP A 425 1.57 -33.00 9.56
C ASP A 425 2.88 -32.31 9.94
N THR A 426 3.88 -33.13 10.25
CA THR A 426 5.24 -32.73 10.65
C THR A 426 6.29 -33.02 9.57
N SER A 427 5.86 -33.37 8.34
CA SER A 427 6.76 -33.71 7.23
C SER A 427 7.64 -32.55 6.76
N GLN A 428 7.25 -31.31 7.10
CA GLN A 428 7.99 -30.08 6.83
C GLN A 428 8.31 -29.33 8.12
N GLU A 429 9.27 -28.40 8.06
CA GLU A 429 9.62 -27.57 9.23
C GLU A 429 8.43 -26.77 9.77
N ARG A 430 7.54 -26.32 8.89
CA ARG A 430 6.29 -25.65 9.27
C ARG A 430 5.20 -26.69 9.45
N TRP A 431 4.95 -27.04 10.71
CA TRP A 431 3.89 -27.97 11.08
C TRP A 431 2.52 -27.44 10.69
N ARG A 432 1.63 -28.35 10.33
CA ARG A 432 0.26 -28.03 9.92
C ARG A 432 -0.72 -28.99 10.55
N CYS A 433 -1.90 -28.48 10.89
CA CYS A 433 -3.04 -29.34 11.18
C CYS A 433 -3.39 -30.18 9.93
N GLU A 434 -3.67 -31.47 10.11
CA GLU A 434 -4.09 -32.37 9.02
C GLU A 434 -5.43 -31.94 8.39
N GLN A 435 -6.31 -31.30 9.17
CA GLN A 435 -7.52 -30.67 8.65
C GLN A 435 -7.24 -29.42 7.79
N GLY A 436 -5.98 -28.98 7.69
CA GLY A 436 -5.56 -27.84 6.88
C GLY A 436 -6.39 -26.59 7.15
N ARG A 437 -7.03 -26.09 6.09
CA ARG A 437 -7.91 -24.90 6.13
C ARG A 437 -9.21 -25.09 6.90
N ASN A 438 -9.70 -26.33 7.02
CA ASN A 438 -10.93 -26.65 7.74
C ASN A 438 -10.72 -26.58 9.26
N CYS A 439 -9.46 -26.59 9.71
CA CYS A 439 -9.11 -26.42 11.11
C CYS A 439 -9.55 -25.07 11.69
N HIS A 440 -9.51 -24.01 10.88
CA HIS A 440 -9.81 -22.65 11.34
C HIS A 440 -10.76 -21.94 10.35
N LEU A 441 -12.00 -22.45 10.30
CA LEU A 441 -13.03 -21.96 9.38
C LEU A 441 -13.25 -20.45 9.46
N VAL A 442 -13.32 -19.88 10.68
CA VAL A 442 -13.49 -18.43 10.88
C VAL A 442 -12.40 -17.61 10.17
N ALA A 443 -11.14 -18.03 10.26
CA ALA A 443 -10.03 -17.35 9.59
C ALA A 443 -10.08 -17.52 8.06
N SER A 444 -10.54 -18.67 7.58
CA SER A 444 -10.74 -18.94 6.16
C SER A 444 -11.86 -18.08 5.56
N LEU A 445 -13.01 -18.02 6.21
CA LEU A 445 -14.15 -17.19 5.79
C LEU A 445 -13.83 -15.69 5.86
N SER A 446 -13.19 -15.24 6.95
CA SER A 446 -12.78 -13.83 7.09
C SER A 446 -11.83 -13.40 5.99
N TYR A 447 -10.94 -14.29 5.54
CA TYR A 447 -10.08 -14.02 4.39
C TYR A 447 -10.84 -14.01 3.07
N ALA A 448 -11.74 -14.97 2.85
CA ALA A 448 -12.54 -15.03 1.64
C ALA A 448 -13.42 -13.79 1.46
N ALA A 449 -13.91 -13.21 2.55
CA ALA A 449 -14.72 -11.99 2.57
C ALA A 449 -13.93 -10.71 2.21
N GLY A 450 -12.59 -10.73 2.25
CA GLY A 450 -11.78 -9.53 2.04
C GLY A 450 -12.03 -8.85 0.69
N ARG A 451 -11.82 -7.53 0.65
CA ARG A 451 -11.96 -6.63 -0.54
C ARG A 451 -11.35 -7.17 -1.84
N ASP A 452 -10.34 -7.96 -1.59
CA ASP A 452 -9.28 -8.34 -2.47
C ASP A 452 -9.47 -9.82 -2.91
N GLN A 453 -10.50 -10.48 -2.35
CA GLN A 453 -11.02 -11.81 -2.62
C GLN A 453 -12.46 -11.64 -3.16
N LEU A 454 -13.50 -11.99 -2.38
CA LEU A 454 -14.90 -11.90 -2.82
C LEU A 454 -15.56 -10.54 -2.54
N ASP A 455 -14.90 -9.65 -1.78
CA ASP A 455 -15.38 -8.30 -1.49
C ASP A 455 -16.77 -8.29 -0.83
N ILE A 456 -16.93 -9.04 0.27
CA ILE A 456 -18.21 -9.19 0.97
C ILE A 456 -18.29 -8.14 2.08
N GLU A 457 -18.76 -6.94 1.71
CA GLU A 457 -19.01 -5.88 2.68
C GLU A 457 -20.02 -6.31 3.76
N GLY A 458 -19.78 -5.89 5.00
CA GLY A 458 -20.61 -6.25 6.16
C GLY A 458 -20.31 -7.62 6.79
N LEU A 459 -19.49 -8.47 6.15
CA LEU A 459 -19.04 -9.76 6.69
C LEU A 459 -17.70 -9.65 7.44
N GLY A 460 -17.69 -8.86 8.52
CA GLY A 460 -16.53 -8.75 9.41
C GLY A 460 -16.31 -10.01 10.28
N THR A 461 -15.14 -10.13 10.91
CA THR A 461 -14.76 -11.31 11.72
C THR A 461 -15.77 -11.66 12.81
N THR A 462 -16.34 -10.68 13.50
CA THR A 462 -17.39 -10.91 14.51
C THR A 462 -18.63 -11.59 13.91
N ARG A 463 -19.03 -11.19 12.70
CA ARG A 463 -20.20 -11.77 12.01
C ARG A 463 -19.91 -13.20 11.56
N VAL A 464 -18.70 -13.44 11.06
CA VAL A 464 -18.23 -14.79 10.70
C VAL A 464 -18.26 -15.71 11.91
N ILE A 465 -17.79 -15.25 13.07
CA ILE A 465 -17.85 -16.02 14.32
C ILE A 465 -19.30 -16.39 14.65
N GLN A 466 -20.22 -15.41 14.64
CA GLN A 466 -21.64 -15.65 14.91
C GLN A 466 -22.26 -16.70 13.96
N LEU A 467 -21.96 -16.63 12.66
CA LEU A 467 -22.46 -17.57 11.66
C LEU A 467 -21.95 -19.00 11.90
N VAL A 468 -20.66 -19.14 12.25
CA VAL A 468 -20.05 -20.44 12.53
C VAL A 468 -20.54 -21.02 13.86
N GLU A 469 -20.63 -20.20 14.91
CA GLU A 469 -21.13 -20.62 16.24
C GLU A 469 -22.62 -21.00 16.21
N ALA A 470 -23.42 -20.30 15.41
CA ALA A 470 -24.82 -20.65 15.17
C ALA A 470 -24.99 -21.91 14.29
N GLY A 471 -23.90 -22.49 13.77
CA GLY A 471 -23.94 -23.65 12.88
C GLY A 471 -24.57 -23.36 11.51
N LEU A 472 -24.71 -22.09 11.13
CA LEU A 472 -25.29 -21.68 9.84
C LEU A 472 -24.29 -21.83 8.69
N VAL A 473 -22.99 -21.83 9.01
CA VAL A 473 -21.91 -21.89 8.02
C VAL A 473 -20.84 -22.89 8.49
N THR A 474 -20.61 -23.92 7.68
CA THR A 474 -19.61 -24.98 7.93
C THR A 474 -18.47 -24.97 6.90
N ASP A 475 -18.69 -24.32 5.75
CA ASP A 475 -17.67 -24.02 4.76
C ASP A 475 -17.97 -22.72 4.00
N LEU A 476 -17.14 -22.37 3.00
CA LEU A 476 -17.31 -21.14 2.24
C LEU A 476 -18.60 -21.11 1.40
N ALA A 477 -19.08 -22.28 0.93
CA ALA A 477 -20.25 -22.34 0.06
C ALA A 477 -21.54 -22.04 0.82
N ASP A 478 -21.61 -22.38 2.11
CA ASP A 478 -22.79 -22.12 2.94
C ASP A 478 -23.11 -20.62 3.06
N LEU A 479 -22.13 -19.72 2.90
CA LEU A 479 -22.39 -18.27 2.82
C LEU A 479 -23.40 -17.92 1.72
N PHE A 480 -23.38 -18.69 0.63
CA PHE A 480 -24.23 -18.50 -0.54
C PHE A 480 -25.55 -19.27 -0.46
N THR A 481 -25.90 -19.84 0.68
CA THR A 481 -27.20 -20.48 0.91
C THR A 481 -27.94 -19.87 2.10
N LEU A 482 -27.34 -18.89 2.79
CA LEU A 482 -27.95 -18.16 3.91
C LEU A 482 -29.26 -17.48 3.49
N THR A 483 -30.28 -17.65 4.33
CA THR A 483 -31.58 -16.99 4.15
C THR A 483 -31.70 -15.73 5.00
N ARG A 484 -32.62 -14.85 4.62
CA ARG A 484 -32.91 -13.62 5.35
C ARG A 484 -33.31 -13.89 6.81
N GLU A 485 -34.11 -14.93 7.03
CA GLU A 485 -34.62 -15.33 8.35
C GLU A 485 -33.47 -15.79 9.26
N GLN A 486 -32.52 -16.57 8.72
CA GLN A 486 -31.35 -17.03 9.46
C GLN A 486 -30.46 -15.86 9.90
N LEU A 487 -30.28 -14.87 9.03
CA LEU A 487 -29.48 -13.68 9.33
C LEU A 487 -30.14 -12.76 10.36
N LEU A 488 -31.47 -12.59 10.30
CA LEU A 488 -32.23 -11.79 11.27
C LEU A 488 -32.24 -12.41 12.68
N ALA A 489 -32.06 -13.73 12.79
CA ALA A 489 -31.96 -14.41 14.07
C ALA A 489 -30.62 -14.15 14.80
N LEU A 490 -29.63 -13.56 14.13
CA LEU A 490 -28.34 -13.26 14.73
C LEU A 490 -28.39 -12.00 15.59
N GLU A 491 -27.58 -11.98 16.65
CA GLU A 491 -27.46 -10.82 17.51
C GLU A 491 -26.92 -9.61 16.74
N ARG A 492 -27.53 -8.43 16.94
CA ARG A 492 -27.18 -7.17 16.26
C ARG A 492 -27.33 -7.23 14.74
N MET A 493 -28.33 -7.96 14.25
CA MET A 493 -28.81 -7.91 12.86
C MET A 493 -30.21 -7.29 12.80
N GLY A 494 -30.33 -6.16 12.12
CA GLY A 494 -31.61 -5.56 11.75
C GLY A 494 -31.85 -5.69 10.23
N ASP A 495 -33.07 -5.39 9.79
CA ASP A 495 -33.48 -5.52 8.38
C ASP A 495 -32.46 -4.93 7.39
N THR A 496 -32.06 -3.67 7.58
CA THR A 496 -31.10 -3.01 6.68
C THR A 496 -29.74 -3.71 6.62
N SER A 497 -29.19 -4.13 7.76
CA SER A 497 -27.91 -4.84 7.78
C SER A 497 -27.99 -6.23 7.14
N THR A 498 -29.14 -6.89 7.28
CA THR A 498 -29.42 -8.17 6.64
C THR A 498 -29.50 -8.02 5.13
N ASP A 499 -30.28 -7.05 4.66
CA ASP A 499 -30.49 -6.81 3.23
C ASP A 499 -29.18 -6.38 2.55
N ASN A 500 -28.36 -5.55 3.20
CA ASN A 500 -27.03 -5.18 2.72
C ASN A 500 -26.09 -6.40 2.61
N LEU A 501 -26.08 -7.28 3.61
CA LEU A 501 -25.24 -8.48 3.58
C LEU A 501 -25.68 -9.46 2.48
N LEU A 502 -26.98 -9.66 2.30
CA LEU A 502 -27.51 -10.48 1.21
C LEU A 502 -27.17 -9.90 -0.17
N ALA A 503 -27.22 -8.57 -0.32
CA ALA A 503 -26.78 -7.89 -1.54
C ALA A 503 -25.28 -8.08 -1.80
N ALA A 504 -24.44 -7.96 -0.77
CA ALA A 504 -23.00 -8.20 -0.87
C ALA A 504 -22.70 -9.66 -1.24
N LEU A 505 -23.42 -10.64 -0.66
CA LEU A 505 -23.30 -12.06 -1.01
C LEU A 505 -23.76 -12.33 -2.46
N ALA A 506 -24.79 -11.65 -2.94
CA ALA A 506 -25.22 -11.76 -4.34
C ALA A 506 -24.16 -11.20 -5.30
N ALA A 507 -23.56 -10.03 -4.99
CA ALA A 507 -22.46 -9.46 -5.76
C ALA A 507 -21.19 -10.35 -5.71
N ALA A 508 -20.92 -10.98 -4.58
CA ALA A 508 -19.80 -11.91 -4.43
C ALA A 508 -19.92 -13.14 -5.35
N ARG A 509 -21.14 -13.60 -5.66
CA ARG A 509 -21.35 -14.71 -6.62
C ARG A 509 -20.88 -14.36 -8.02
N THR A 510 -20.92 -13.09 -8.41
CA THR A 510 -20.58 -12.66 -9.77
C THR A 510 -19.09 -12.31 -9.94
N GLN A 511 -18.29 -12.41 -8.88
CA GLN A 511 -16.86 -12.10 -8.95
C GLN A 511 -16.11 -13.03 -9.91
N PRO A 512 -15.05 -12.54 -10.59
CA PRO A 512 -14.27 -13.35 -11.54
C PRO A 512 -13.61 -14.56 -10.87
N LEU A 513 -13.36 -15.63 -11.64
CA LEU A 513 -12.69 -16.84 -11.17
C LEU A 513 -11.38 -16.56 -10.42
N SER A 514 -10.61 -15.55 -10.83
CA SER A 514 -9.38 -15.13 -10.16
C SER A 514 -9.60 -14.73 -8.70
N ARG A 515 -10.74 -14.09 -8.39
CA ARG A 515 -11.16 -13.72 -7.03
C ARG A 515 -11.67 -14.92 -6.25
N VAL A 516 -12.45 -15.80 -6.89
CA VAL A 516 -12.92 -17.06 -6.29
C VAL A 516 -11.74 -17.95 -5.92
N LEU A 517 -10.77 -18.14 -6.81
CA LEU A 517 -9.56 -18.90 -6.54
C LEU A 517 -8.70 -18.27 -5.44
N CYS A 518 -8.66 -16.94 -5.37
CA CYS A 518 -7.98 -16.24 -4.28
C CYS A 518 -8.68 -16.49 -2.93
N ALA A 519 -10.01 -16.49 -2.91
CA ALA A 519 -10.86 -16.77 -1.74
C ALA A 519 -10.75 -18.21 -1.26
N LEU A 520 -10.63 -19.17 -2.20
CA LEU A 520 -10.29 -20.55 -1.90
C LEU A 520 -8.94 -20.67 -1.19
N GLY A 521 -8.05 -19.69 -1.26
CA GLY A 521 -6.83 -19.64 -0.46
C GLY A 521 -5.89 -20.82 -0.69
N VAL A 522 -5.73 -21.25 -1.95
CA VAL A 522 -4.84 -22.36 -2.33
C VAL A 522 -3.38 -22.01 -1.95
N ARG A 523 -2.66 -22.96 -1.36
CA ARG A 523 -1.28 -22.80 -0.87
C ARG A 523 -0.37 -22.30 -1.99
N GLY A 524 0.45 -21.31 -1.66
CA GLY A 524 1.36 -20.70 -2.62
C GLY A 524 0.67 -19.81 -3.66
N THR A 525 -0.67 -19.67 -3.60
CA THR A 525 -1.43 -18.76 -4.47
C THR A 525 -1.92 -17.55 -3.68
N GLY A 526 -1.30 -16.40 -3.91
CA GLY A 526 -1.84 -15.11 -3.51
C GLY A 526 -2.60 -14.46 -4.67
N ARG A 527 -3.11 -13.23 -4.48
CA ARG A 527 -3.81 -12.42 -5.49
C ARG A 527 -3.26 -12.57 -6.91
N SER A 528 -1.97 -12.27 -7.07
CA SER A 528 -1.32 -12.24 -8.38
C SER A 528 -1.27 -13.62 -9.02
N MET A 529 -1.03 -14.66 -8.23
CA MET A 529 -0.93 -16.03 -8.72
C MET A 529 -2.32 -16.58 -9.07
N SER A 530 -3.33 -16.37 -8.22
CA SER A 530 -4.72 -16.78 -8.51
C SER A 530 -5.22 -16.17 -9.81
N ARG A 531 -4.88 -14.89 -10.08
CA ARG A 531 -5.19 -14.23 -11.36
C ARG A 531 -4.48 -14.88 -12.55
N ARG A 532 -3.20 -15.22 -12.43
CA ARG A 532 -2.45 -15.88 -13.51
C ARG A 532 -3.02 -17.26 -13.83
N ILE A 533 -3.34 -18.05 -12.81
CA ILE A 533 -3.96 -19.37 -12.97
C ILE A 533 -5.33 -19.22 -13.66
N ALA A 534 -6.20 -18.35 -13.13
CA ALA A 534 -7.54 -18.14 -13.69
C ALA A 534 -7.50 -17.66 -15.14
N ARG A 535 -6.58 -16.75 -15.49
CA ARG A 535 -6.41 -16.29 -16.88
C ARG A 535 -5.85 -17.36 -17.81
N HIS A 536 -4.94 -18.19 -17.31
CA HIS A 536 -4.36 -19.26 -18.11
C HIS A 536 -5.40 -20.34 -18.41
N PHE A 537 -6.13 -20.80 -17.40
CA PHE A 537 -7.07 -21.92 -17.54
C PHE A 537 -8.50 -21.49 -17.89
N ALA A 538 -8.84 -20.22 -17.77
CA ALA A 538 -10.14 -19.61 -18.08
C ALA A 538 -11.35 -20.09 -17.25
N THR A 539 -11.43 -21.36 -16.85
CA THR A 539 -12.54 -21.92 -16.09
C THR A 539 -12.02 -22.78 -14.94
N MET A 540 -12.82 -22.93 -13.89
CA MET A 540 -12.50 -23.83 -12.77
C MET A 540 -12.35 -25.28 -13.23
N ASP A 541 -13.15 -25.73 -14.20
CA ASP A 541 -13.07 -27.10 -14.73
C ASP A 541 -11.72 -27.38 -15.38
N ASN A 542 -11.20 -26.42 -16.14
CA ASN A 542 -9.86 -26.52 -16.73
C ASN A 542 -8.76 -26.53 -15.66
N ILE A 543 -8.92 -25.77 -14.57
CA ILE A 543 -7.98 -25.81 -13.44
C ILE A 543 -8.02 -27.18 -12.76
N ARG A 544 -9.21 -27.77 -12.57
CA ARG A 544 -9.37 -29.10 -11.97
C ARG A 544 -8.81 -30.22 -12.84
N ALA A 545 -8.86 -30.06 -14.16
CA ALA A 545 -8.32 -31.01 -15.13
C ALA A 545 -6.80 -30.88 -15.33
N ALA A 546 -6.19 -29.77 -14.89
CA ALA A 546 -4.77 -29.51 -15.09
C ALA A 546 -3.90 -30.45 -14.26
N ASP A 547 -2.96 -31.12 -14.93
CA ASP A 547 -1.90 -31.87 -14.26
C ASP A 547 -0.74 -30.94 -13.83
N VAL A 548 0.28 -31.54 -13.21
CA VAL A 548 1.46 -30.83 -12.72
C VAL A 548 2.25 -30.16 -13.85
N GLU A 549 2.23 -30.70 -15.06
CA GLU A 549 2.94 -30.13 -16.22
C GLU A 549 2.20 -28.92 -16.78
N ALA A 550 0.87 -29.01 -16.90
CA ALA A 550 0.00 -27.92 -17.32
C ALA A 550 0.09 -26.74 -16.33
N LEU A 551 0.08 -27.02 -15.01
CA LEU A 551 0.23 -25.98 -13.99
C LEU A 551 1.58 -25.24 -14.08
N GLN A 552 2.65 -25.93 -14.49
CA GLN A 552 3.97 -25.30 -14.69
C GLN A 552 4.02 -24.35 -15.90
N GLN A 553 3.05 -24.43 -16.82
CA GLN A 553 2.95 -23.47 -17.93
C GLN A 553 2.44 -22.09 -17.47
N VAL A 554 1.93 -21.98 -16.24
CA VAL A 554 1.54 -20.70 -15.65
C VAL A 554 2.79 -19.96 -15.16
N GLU A 555 2.97 -18.72 -15.63
CA GLU A 555 4.10 -17.87 -15.26
C GLU A 555 4.26 -17.73 -13.73
N GLY A 556 5.39 -18.21 -13.19
CA GLY A 556 5.73 -18.14 -11.76
C GLY A 556 5.33 -19.37 -10.94
N ILE A 557 4.78 -20.42 -11.59
CA ILE A 557 4.64 -21.75 -11.02
C ILE A 557 5.80 -22.62 -11.49
N GLY A 558 6.64 -23.03 -10.56
CA GLY A 558 7.77 -23.93 -10.82
C GLY A 558 7.48 -25.38 -10.39
N PRO A 559 8.44 -26.30 -10.62
CA PRO A 559 8.30 -27.73 -10.34
C PRO A 559 8.05 -28.03 -8.85
N GLU A 560 8.48 -27.17 -7.94
CA GLU A 560 8.22 -27.33 -6.50
C GLU A 560 6.79 -26.95 -6.10
N LYS A 561 6.18 -25.96 -6.78
CA LYS A 561 4.85 -25.43 -6.40
C LYS A 561 3.71 -26.18 -7.07
N ALA A 562 3.89 -26.60 -8.33
CA ALA A 562 2.84 -27.22 -9.12
C ALA A 562 2.22 -28.47 -8.44
N PRO A 563 3.01 -29.42 -7.88
CA PRO A 563 2.44 -30.58 -7.19
C PRO A 563 1.56 -30.18 -5.99
N SER A 564 2.00 -29.20 -5.20
CA SER A 564 1.24 -28.73 -4.04
C SER A 564 -0.06 -28.03 -4.44
N ILE A 565 -0.07 -27.29 -5.55
CA ILE A 565 -1.27 -26.61 -6.05
C ILE A 565 -2.25 -27.65 -6.59
N ALA A 566 -1.80 -28.62 -7.40
CA ALA A 566 -2.63 -29.69 -7.92
C ALA A 566 -3.33 -30.49 -6.81
N ALA A 567 -2.56 -30.91 -5.80
CA ALA A 567 -3.08 -31.65 -4.66
C ALA A 567 -4.14 -30.84 -3.90
N GLU A 568 -3.89 -29.56 -3.64
CA GLU A 568 -4.87 -28.73 -2.93
C GLU A 568 -6.15 -28.46 -3.74
N ILE A 569 -6.07 -28.32 -5.06
CA ILE A 569 -7.25 -28.19 -5.91
C ILE A 569 -8.08 -29.47 -5.87
N ALA A 570 -7.43 -30.63 -5.91
CA ALA A 570 -8.11 -31.92 -5.77
C ALA A 570 -8.81 -32.07 -4.41
N ASP A 571 -8.13 -31.71 -3.32
CA ASP A 571 -8.72 -31.73 -1.97
C ASP A 571 -9.92 -30.77 -1.83
N LEU A 572 -9.90 -29.66 -2.57
CA LEU A 572 -10.97 -28.66 -2.60
C LEU A 572 -12.16 -29.03 -3.48
N ALA A 573 -12.10 -30.14 -4.24
CA ALA A 573 -13.13 -30.52 -5.19
C ALA A 573 -14.56 -30.52 -4.58
N PRO A 574 -14.82 -31.07 -3.38
CA PRO A 574 -16.16 -31.03 -2.79
C PRO A 574 -16.66 -29.61 -2.49
N LEU A 575 -15.78 -28.70 -2.06
CA LEU A 575 -16.14 -27.30 -1.80
C LEU A 575 -16.40 -26.56 -3.11
N ILE A 576 -15.57 -26.81 -4.13
CA ILE A 576 -15.75 -26.24 -5.46
C ILE A 576 -17.10 -26.66 -6.03
N ASP A 577 -17.47 -27.94 -5.90
CA ASP A 577 -18.77 -28.45 -6.37
C ASP A 577 -19.95 -27.76 -5.67
N LYS A 578 -19.85 -27.53 -4.35
CA LYS A 578 -20.88 -26.77 -3.60
C LYS A 578 -20.96 -25.31 -4.05
N LEU A 579 -19.83 -24.63 -4.27
CA LEU A 579 -19.80 -23.25 -4.76
C LEU A 579 -20.43 -23.14 -6.15
N THR A 580 -20.12 -24.09 -7.04
CA THR A 580 -20.74 -24.20 -8.37
C THR A 580 -22.25 -24.39 -8.25
N ALA A 581 -22.70 -25.30 -7.38
CA ALA A 581 -24.13 -25.52 -7.13
C ALA A 581 -24.83 -24.30 -6.53
N ALA A 582 -24.11 -23.49 -5.74
CA ALA A 582 -24.57 -22.21 -5.23
C ALA A 582 -24.53 -21.08 -6.28
N GLY A 583 -24.15 -21.35 -7.54
CA GLY A 583 -24.15 -20.37 -8.62
C GLY A 583 -23.04 -19.32 -8.50
N VAL A 584 -21.95 -19.63 -7.79
CA VAL A 584 -20.75 -18.79 -7.82
C VAL A 584 -20.11 -18.89 -9.21
N ASN A 585 -19.68 -17.75 -9.76
CA ASN A 585 -19.04 -17.69 -11.06
C ASN A 585 -17.71 -18.46 -11.07
N MET A 586 -17.61 -19.44 -11.97
CA MET A 586 -16.44 -20.32 -12.13
C MET A 586 -15.66 -20.03 -13.41
N THR A 587 -15.89 -18.87 -14.03
CA THR A 587 -15.25 -18.45 -15.28
C THR A 587 -14.49 -17.15 -15.08
N GLU A 588 -13.29 -17.05 -15.66
CA GLU A 588 -12.54 -15.81 -15.75
C GLU A 588 -13.01 -15.05 -17.01
N PRO A 589 -13.66 -13.88 -16.85
CA PRO A 589 -14.15 -13.13 -18.00
C PRO A 589 -13.02 -12.77 -18.96
N GLY A 590 -13.22 -13.02 -20.26
CA GLY A 590 -12.25 -12.68 -21.30
C GLY A 590 -11.07 -13.63 -21.45
N ALA A 591 -11.03 -14.73 -20.70
CA ALA A 591 -10.01 -15.77 -20.87
C ALA A 591 -10.56 -16.94 -21.70
N THR A 592 -9.70 -17.54 -22.53
CA THR A 592 -9.99 -18.78 -23.27
C THR A 592 -8.85 -19.76 -23.08
N PHE A 593 -9.15 -21.01 -22.76
CA PHE A 593 -8.16 -22.07 -22.65
C PHE A 593 -8.16 -22.94 -23.90
N ALA A 594 -6.99 -23.17 -24.47
CA ALA A 594 -6.79 -24.13 -25.55
C ALA A 594 -5.87 -25.25 -25.02
N PRO A 595 -6.40 -26.44 -24.68
CA PRO A 595 -5.55 -27.56 -24.28
C PRO A 595 -4.65 -27.97 -25.46
N ALA A 596 -3.42 -28.36 -25.16
CA ALA A 596 -2.51 -28.91 -26.17
C ALA A 596 -3.09 -30.24 -26.69
N ALA A 597 -3.49 -30.28 -27.97
CA ALA A 597 -3.97 -31.50 -28.60
C ALA A 597 -2.86 -32.56 -28.67
N GLU A 598 -3.26 -33.83 -28.51
CA GLU A 598 -2.41 -35.02 -28.60
C GLU A 598 -1.53 -35.02 -29.85
N ILE A 599 -0.28 -35.45 -29.67
CA ILE A 599 0.74 -35.54 -30.72
C ILE A 599 0.34 -36.62 -31.73
N GLY A 600 -0.38 -36.22 -32.77
CA GLY A 600 -0.53 -36.95 -34.03
C GLY A 600 0.54 -36.48 -35.03
N THR A 601 1.39 -37.40 -35.44
CA THR A 601 2.47 -37.21 -36.42
C THR A 601 1.92 -36.82 -37.80
N GLU A 602 2.25 -35.61 -38.29
CA GLU A 602 2.95 -35.35 -39.56
C GLU A 602 2.84 -33.86 -40.00
N ASP A 603 4.01 -33.31 -40.30
CA ASP A 603 4.38 -32.11 -41.06
C ASP A 603 3.77 -30.72 -40.77
N THR A 604 4.68 -29.91 -40.21
CA THR A 604 4.74 -28.46 -40.12
C THR A 604 4.15 -27.69 -41.30
N THR A 605 3.05 -26.96 -41.05
CA THR A 605 2.96 -25.48 -41.09
C THR A 605 1.48 -25.07 -41.13
N ALA A 606 0.83 -24.91 -39.97
CA ALA A 606 -0.47 -24.25 -39.91
C ALA A 606 -0.66 -23.53 -38.57
N ALA A 607 -1.15 -22.31 -38.69
CA ALA A 607 -1.24 -21.29 -37.67
C ALA A 607 -2.09 -21.68 -36.45
N SER A 608 -1.61 -21.28 -35.27
CA SER A 608 -2.38 -21.21 -34.03
C SER A 608 -3.56 -20.24 -34.23
N THR A 609 -4.76 -20.78 -34.39
CA THR A 609 -6.01 -20.02 -34.27
C THR A 609 -6.30 -19.79 -32.79
N THR A 610 -5.63 -18.79 -32.21
CA THR A 610 -6.09 -18.10 -31.00
C THR A 610 -7.38 -17.36 -31.33
N ALA A 611 -8.32 -17.27 -30.38
CA ALA A 611 -9.48 -16.39 -30.53
C ALA A 611 -8.98 -14.98 -30.89
N VAL A 612 -9.32 -14.52 -32.10
CA VAL A 612 -8.83 -13.27 -32.66
C VAL A 612 -9.68 -12.14 -32.07
N GLY A 613 -9.36 -11.74 -30.85
CA GLY A 613 -9.79 -10.45 -30.33
C GLY A 613 -9.08 -9.33 -31.08
N PRO A 614 -9.67 -8.12 -31.14
CA PRO A 614 -9.12 -6.98 -31.89
C PRO A 614 -7.73 -6.55 -31.39
N LEU A 615 -7.33 -7.00 -30.19
CA LEU A 615 -6.04 -6.72 -29.57
C LEU A 615 -5.12 -7.94 -29.47
N THR A 616 -5.44 -9.07 -30.11
CA THR A 616 -4.62 -10.29 -30.03
C THR A 616 -3.17 -10.03 -30.43
N GLY A 617 -2.23 -10.40 -29.55
CA GLY A 617 -0.79 -10.19 -29.73
C GLY A 617 -0.30 -8.76 -29.44
N MET A 618 -1.22 -7.81 -29.24
CA MET A 618 -0.88 -6.42 -28.93
C MET A 618 -0.59 -6.24 -27.44
N THR A 619 0.41 -5.43 -27.13
CA THR A 619 0.59 -4.89 -25.77
C THR A 619 0.03 -3.49 -25.74
N VAL A 620 -1.02 -3.25 -24.96
CA VAL A 620 -1.76 -1.99 -24.93
C VAL A 620 -1.51 -1.27 -23.61
N ALA A 621 -1.11 0.00 -23.68
CA ALA A 621 -0.98 0.86 -22.51
C ALA A 621 -2.04 1.96 -22.56
N VAL A 622 -2.83 2.12 -21.51
CA VAL A 622 -3.78 3.25 -21.43
C VAL A 622 -3.06 4.47 -20.83
N THR A 623 -3.49 5.68 -21.07
CA THR A 623 -3.00 6.89 -20.38
C THR A 623 -4.00 8.02 -20.55
N GLY A 624 -4.05 8.94 -19.59
CA GLY A 624 -5.06 10.01 -19.56
C GLY A 624 -6.42 9.56 -19.03
N ALA A 625 -7.32 10.52 -18.88
CA ALA A 625 -8.72 10.32 -18.53
C ALA A 625 -9.47 9.75 -19.75
N MET A 626 -10.16 8.64 -19.56
CA MET A 626 -10.98 8.05 -20.61
C MET A 626 -12.25 8.88 -20.76
N THR A 627 -12.70 9.05 -21.99
CA THR A 627 -13.91 9.80 -22.35
C THR A 627 -14.91 8.89 -23.06
N GLY A 628 -16.16 9.34 -23.20
CA GLY A 628 -17.18 8.61 -23.93
C GLY A 628 -17.58 7.29 -23.26
N PRO A 629 -17.78 6.18 -24.01
CA PRO A 629 -18.20 4.89 -23.46
C PRO A 629 -17.24 4.26 -22.43
N LEU A 630 -16.04 4.83 -22.28
CA LEU A 630 -14.99 4.35 -21.39
C LEU A 630 -14.83 5.20 -20.11
N GLU A 631 -15.57 6.30 -19.96
CA GLU A 631 -15.42 7.27 -18.86
C GLU A 631 -15.68 6.66 -17.47
N GLN A 632 -16.64 5.74 -17.37
CA GLN A 632 -16.99 5.06 -16.12
C GLN A 632 -16.06 3.90 -15.77
N LEU A 633 -15.12 3.54 -16.65
CA LEU A 633 -14.19 2.45 -16.41
C LEU A 633 -12.97 2.96 -15.65
N SER A 634 -12.79 2.46 -14.43
CA SER A 634 -11.55 2.62 -13.68
C SER A 634 -10.36 2.07 -14.47
N ARG A 635 -9.15 2.48 -14.07
CA ARG A 635 -7.92 2.01 -14.72
C ARG A 635 -7.78 0.48 -14.74
N ASN A 636 -8.30 -0.18 -13.70
CA ASN A 636 -8.31 -1.64 -13.63
C ASN A 636 -9.33 -2.23 -14.59
N GLN A 637 -10.54 -1.67 -14.67
CA GLN A 637 -11.55 -2.09 -15.65
C GLN A 637 -11.07 -1.87 -17.10
N MET A 638 -10.27 -0.82 -17.35
CA MET A 638 -9.63 -0.62 -18.65
C MET A 638 -8.56 -1.67 -18.98
N ASN A 639 -7.75 -2.05 -17.98
CA ASN A 639 -6.77 -3.13 -18.16
C ASN A 639 -7.49 -4.47 -18.41
N GLU A 640 -8.58 -4.72 -17.67
CA GLU A 640 -9.44 -5.89 -17.83
C GLU A 640 -10.12 -5.91 -19.20
N LEU A 641 -10.58 -4.77 -19.72
CA LEU A 641 -11.14 -4.62 -21.06
C LEU A 641 -10.12 -4.93 -22.15
N ILE A 642 -8.89 -4.41 -22.03
CA ILE A 642 -7.79 -4.72 -22.95
C ILE A 642 -7.51 -6.22 -22.99
N GLU A 643 -7.47 -6.84 -21.81
CA GLU A 643 -7.16 -8.25 -21.67
C GLU A 643 -8.30 -9.13 -22.18
N ARG A 644 -9.55 -8.73 -21.93
CA ARG A 644 -10.77 -9.36 -22.45
C ARG A 644 -10.85 -9.29 -23.98
N ALA A 645 -10.35 -8.22 -24.59
CA ALA A 645 -10.24 -8.06 -26.03
C ALA A 645 -8.97 -8.73 -26.65
N GLY A 646 -8.25 -9.55 -25.88
CA GLY A 646 -7.11 -10.37 -26.33
C GLY A 646 -5.73 -9.70 -26.22
N GLY A 647 -5.65 -8.48 -25.70
CA GLY A 647 -4.41 -7.73 -25.55
C GLY A 647 -3.68 -7.97 -24.22
N ARG A 648 -2.42 -7.57 -24.14
CA ARG A 648 -1.68 -7.50 -22.88
C ARG A 648 -1.71 -6.08 -22.33
N SER A 649 -2.36 -5.87 -21.19
CA SER A 649 -2.32 -4.57 -20.53
C SER A 649 -0.91 -4.28 -20.01
N SER A 650 -0.38 -3.10 -20.32
CA SER A 650 0.90 -2.64 -19.82
C SER A 650 0.74 -1.33 -19.08
N SER A 651 1.33 -1.25 -17.90
CA SER A 651 1.41 -0.01 -17.12
C SER A 651 2.43 0.99 -17.70
N SER A 652 3.29 0.53 -18.63
CA SER A 652 4.38 1.32 -19.24
C SER A 652 4.37 1.29 -20.76
N VAL A 653 4.87 2.36 -21.37
CA VAL A 653 5.14 2.42 -22.81
C VAL A 653 6.61 2.04 -23.02
N SER A 654 6.83 1.00 -23.82
CA SER A 654 8.14 0.43 -24.16
C SER A 654 8.16 0.04 -25.63
N LYS A 655 9.33 -0.36 -26.18
CA LYS A 655 9.42 -0.90 -27.55
C LYS A 655 8.57 -2.15 -27.80
N LYS A 656 8.09 -2.82 -26.74
CA LYS A 656 7.18 -3.97 -26.85
C LYS A 656 5.69 -3.56 -26.86
N THR A 657 5.39 -2.30 -26.53
CA THR A 657 4.03 -1.74 -26.55
C THR A 657 3.62 -1.51 -27.99
N THR A 658 2.44 -2.00 -28.35
CA THR A 658 1.91 -2.02 -29.73
C THR A 658 0.87 -0.93 -29.94
N LEU A 659 0.12 -0.59 -28.89
CA LEU A 659 -0.93 0.42 -28.92
C LEU A 659 -0.92 1.23 -27.61
N VAL A 660 -1.14 2.53 -27.70
CA VAL A 660 -1.37 3.39 -26.54
C VAL A 660 -2.72 4.06 -26.67
N VAL A 661 -3.62 3.81 -25.71
CA VAL A 661 -4.93 4.47 -25.64
C VAL A 661 -4.74 5.74 -24.83
N ALA A 662 -4.85 6.89 -25.49
CA ALA A 662 -4.52 8.18 -24.93
C ALA A 662 -5.77 9.07 -24.87
N GLY A 663 -6.36 9.19 -23.68
CA GLY A 663 -7.44 10.14 -23.42
C GLY A 663 -6.92 11.50 -22.98
N ASP A 664 -7.81 12.32 -22.42
CA ASP A 664 -7.46 13.68 -22.01
C ASP A 664 -6.36 13.65 -20.95
N ASN A 665 -5.39 14.56 -21.02
CA ASN A 665 -4.21 14.58 -20.14
C ASN A 665 -3.35 13.29 -20.18
N ALA A 666 -3.29 12.61 -21.33
CA ALA A 666 -2.44 11.43 -21.56
C ALA A 666 -0.93 11.62 -21.30
N GLY A 667 -0.45 12.87 -21.26
CA GLY A 667 0.86 13.26 -20.75
C GLY A 667 2.06 12.51 -21.35
N SER A 668 3.04 12.19 -20.52
CA SER A 668 4.35 11.66 -20.92
C SER A 668 4.31 10.29 -21.62
N LYS A 669 3.26 9.48 -21.43
CA LYS A 669 3.11 8.19 -22.13
C LYS A 669 2.67 8.36 -23.58
N ARG A 670 1.93 9.43 -23.90
CA ARG A 670 1.63 9.80 -25.28
C ARG A 670 2.90 10.27 -25.99
N ALA A 671 3.64 11.21 -25.38
CA ALA A 671 4.92 11.68 -25.93
C ALA A 671 5.91 10.51 -26.13
N LYS A 672 6.03 9.62 -25.14
CA LYS A 672 6.88 8.42 -25.25
C LYS A 672 6.41 7.43 -26.31
N ALA A 673 5.11 7.36 -26.60
CA ALA A 673 4.59 6.53 -27.69
C ALA A 673 4.94 7.14 -29.05
N GLU A 674 4.83 8.47 -29.17
CA GLU A 674 5.22 9.23 -30.36
C GLU A 674 6.73 9.06 -30.65
N ASP A 675 7.60 9.22 -29.64
CA ASP A 675 9.06 9.05 -29.75
C ASP A 675 9.47 7.63 -30.16
N LEU A 676 8.71 6.62 -29.73
CA LEU A 676 8.98 5.22 -30.04
C LEU A 676 8.26 4.73 -31.30
N GLY A 677 7.49 5.60 -31.98
CA GLY A 677 6.71 5.25 -33.18
C GLY A 677 5.59 4.25 -32.92
N ILE A 678 5.04 4.22 -31.70
CA ILE A 678 3.99 3.30 -31.27
C ILE A 678 2.62 3.89 -31.60
N ARG A 679 1.70 3.06 -32.12
CA ARG A 679 0.36 3.49 -32.52
C ARG A 679 -0.40 4.10 -31.33
N LEU A 680 -0.99 5.27 -31.55
CA LEU A 680 -1.91 5.93 -30.62
C LEU A 680 -3.36 5.71 -31.06
N ALA A 681 -4.27 5.57 -30.09
CA ALA A 681 -5.71 5.61 -30.28
C ALA A 681 -6.34 6.53 -29.23
N THR A 682 -7.31 7.34 -29.64
CA THR A 682 -8.18 8.09 -28.71
C THR A 682 -9.12 7.13 -27.95
N PRO A 683 -9.74 7.56 -26.84
CA PRO A 683 -10.71 6.73 -26.12
C PRO A 683 -11.87 6.29 -27.03
N ASP A 684 -12.37 7.16 -27.90
CA ASP A 684 -13.45 6.83 -28.84
C ASP A 684 -13.01 5.81 -29.90
N GLU A 685 -11.81 5.97 -30.48
CA GLU A 685 -11.27 4.98 -31.42
C GLU A 685 -11.02 3.62 -30.76
N PHE A 686 -10.56 3.63 -29.51
CA PHE A 686 -10.38 2.40 -28.75
C PHE A 686 -11.71 1.77 -28.37
N ALA A 687 -12.72 2.57 -28.00
CA ALA A 687 -14.07 2.10 -27.70
C ALA A 687 -14.69 1.41 -28.92
N VAL A 688 -14.50 1.95 -30.13
CA VAL A 688 -14.91 1.29 -31.38
C VAL A 688 -14.14 -0.02 -31.58
N LEU A 689 -12.83 -0.03 -31.32
CA LEU A 689 -11.98 -1.20 -31.49
C LEU A 689 -12.37 -2.36 -30.57
N VAL A 690 -12.93 -2.07 -29.39
CA VAL A 690 -13.33 -3.08 -28.39
C VAL A 690 -14.84 -3.09 -28.15
N ALA A 691 -15.65 -2.58 -29.09
CA ALA A 691 -17.09 -2.39 -28.91
C ALA A 691 -17.84 -3.65 -28.47
N ASP A 692 -17.49 -4.80 -29.05
CA ASP A 692 -18.08 -6.11 -28.72
C ASP A 692 -17.76 -6.59 -27.29
N TYR A 693 -16.84 -5.91 -26.60
CA TYR A 693 -16.36 -6.22 -25.27
C TYR A 693 -16.70 -5.13 -24.25
N LEU A 694 -17.57 -4.16 -24.55
CA LEU A 694 -17.93 -3.09 -23.60
C LEU A 694 -19.10 -3.43 -22.66
N ASN A 695 -19.75 -4.57 -22.86
CA ASN A 695 -20.85 -5.04 -22.02
C ASN A 695 -20.41 -5.95 -20.86
#